data_AF-A0AAU9REA1-F1
#
_entry.id   AF-A0AAU9REA1-F1
#
_cell.length_a   1.000
_cell.length_b   1.000
_cell.length_c   1.000
_cell.angle_alpha   90.00
_cell.angle_beta   90.00
_cell.angle_gamma   90.00
#
_symmetry.space_group_name_H-M   'P 1'
#
loop_
_entity.id
_entity.type
_entity.pdbx_description
1 polymer ?
#
loop_
_entity_poly.entity_id
_entity_poly.type
_entity_poly.pdbx_seq_one_letter_code
_entity_poly.pdbx_strand_id
1 'polypeptide(L)'
;MSWDDGKHTKVKRVQLTFDDVIRSIQVEYEGTTLQSQRRGTTVGTKSDGFTLSPDEYITDVSGYSKTTFSGDIITALTFKTNKKTYGPYGNKTREYFSASAPKDSQIAGFLGTSGNALNYIDVHFAPISIIPKPVVPDTKPGGSDTKPVDPDTKPTKPDGSDTKPTKPDGSDTKPTKPDGPDTKPVDPDTKPDGSGKTGLIGGKGGGKAFDDGVFDGVKKITVAADEYSVTYIKIEYVKDGKVETREHGTIRGTLKEFSVDYPNEYITAVGGTYDHIFTYDTTLITSLYFTTSKGSTSPLFGEKSGENFDLKGENGGKLVGFHGRGDTALDAIGAYFDVPGKTRLTGGKGGNAFDDGVFDGAKKITVGADEFSVTYIKIEYEKYGKVVTREHGEIRGELKEYTVPNYPDDYITAVGGSYDHVFTYDTTLITSLYFTTSRGFTSPLSGEIRGEEFNLKGENGGKLVGLHGLGGTAINAIGAYFDTGSQGGGGDSKPDGSETNPGKNDLKPDASGKTGLVGGESGNTFDDGVFDGVKKITVGANEDYVTYIKIEYVKDGKAETREHGEISGELKEFLVDYPKQNITTVGGSYDHNFSYDTTLITSLYFETSNGITSPLFGKKDGENGENFTLKGKNGEKLVGLHGRGGTAINAIGAYFDTGSKPVNPETKPDDSSSGTNSDSSTQKLDAQGGKGGNEWDDGGDHDGVTKITVTAGGLGVEQIRFDYLKNGQPKEGPVHGVKGRRSYDERFEIAHPKEYIVSVKGWYDSSNVIQGLEIKTNTKTTDYFPSPFSGDGTEFSLEVKDKKIVGFHGFADSGINSLGAYFAPITSKTGKKLKAVGGDQGAAWDDGVFDGVREIHVGQNQDGVSFVKIDYNKGSQTVLGDGHGQKSLAVVETFKLENPSEYITEVGVYYDKVQIEGRGVTLVTSLIFKTSKNRESTPFGMTGGEYTELKEEGHKIVGFHGKASDWIHQIGVHVAPVTN
;
A
#
# COMPACT_ATOMS: atom_id res chain seq x y z
N MET A 1 -39.72 10.48 -5.09
CA MET A 1 -38.69 11.34 -5.71
C MET A 1 -37.42 11.23 -4.90
N SER A 2 -36.31 10.81 -5.53
CA SER A 2 -34.97 10.88 -4.92
C SER A 2 -34.47 12.31 -4.95
N TRP A 3 -33.61 12.65 -3.98
CA TRP A 3 -32.97 13.95 -3.88
C TRP A 3 -31.62 13.80 -3.18
N ASP A 4 -30.69 14.68 -3.54
CA ASP A 4 -29.38 14.79 -2.91
C ASP A 4 -29.02 16.28 -2.86
N ASP A 5 -28.81 16.81 -1.66
CA ASP A 5 -28.38 18.19 -1.48
C ASP A 5 -26.88 18.38 -1.75
N GLY A 6 -26.12 17.28 -1.86
CA GLY A 6 -24.67 17.26 -2.06
C GLY A 6 -23.89 17.52 -0.77
N LYS A 7 -22.56 17.53 -0.89
CA LYS A 7 -21.64 17.81 0.22
C LYS A 7 -21.44 19.32 0.39
N HIS A 8 -21.77 19.86 1.56
CA HIS A 8 -21.50 21.27 1.93
C HIS A 8 -20.44 21.36 3.03
N THR A 9 -20.08 22.58 3.41
CA THR A 9 -19.12 22.86 4.48
C THR A 9 -19.71 22.59 5.86
N LYS A 10 -20.96 22.99 6.10
CA LYS A 10 -21.64 22.85 7.40
C LYS A 10 -23.16 23.03 7.28
N VAL A 11 -23.94 22.25 8.04
CA VAL A 11 -25.38 22.47 8.21
C VAL A 11 -25.61 23.69 9.10
N LYS A 12 -26.42 24.64 8.63
CA LYS A 12 -26.78 25.85 9.37
C LYS A 12 -28.11 25.70 10.11
N ARG A 13 -29.13 25.16 9.44
CA ARG A 13 -30.49 25.06 9.96
C ARG A 13 -31.21 23.85 9.38
N VAL A 14 -31.98 23.15 10.22
CA VAL A 14 -32.88 22.06 9.82
C VAL A 14 -34.30 22.44 10.22
N GLN A 15 -35.25 22.29 9.29
CA GLN A 15 -36.68 22.41 9.53
C GLN A 15 -37.40 21.14 9.09
N LEU A 16 -38.35 20.70 9.91
CA LEU A 16 -39.11 19.47 9.71
C LEU A 16 -40.60 19.77 9.86
N THR A 17 -41.42 19.13 9.03
CA THR A 17 -42.86 19.06 9.27
C THR A 17 -43.26 17.62 9.50
N PHE A 18 -44.07 17.34 10.52
CA PHE A 18 -44.37 15.97 10.92
C PHE A 18 -45.76 15.85 11.56
N ASP A 19 -46.29 14.63 11.54
CA ASP A 19 -47.47 14.17 12.29
C ASP A 19 -47.02 12.99 13.17
N ASP A 20 -47.67 11.84 13.02
CA ASP A 20 -47.17 10.52 13.43
C ASP A 20 -46.00 10.03 12.55
N VAL A 21 -45.68 10.77 11.48
CA VAL A 21 -44.60 10.47 10.52
C VAL A 21 -43.89 11.75 10.09
N ILE A 22 -42.62 11.65 9.66
CA ILE A 22 -41.89 12.79 9.09
C ILE A 22 -42.42 13.06 7.68
N ARG A 23 -43.08 14.20 7.50
CA ARG A 23 -43.69 14.60 6.22
C ARG A 23 -42.71 15.27 5.29
N SER A 24 -41.86 16.14 5.85
CA SER A 24 -40.82 16.80 5.07
C SER A 24 -39.64 17.27 5.90
N ILE A 25 -38.50 17.44 5.24
CA ILE A 25 -37.28 18.05 5.78
C ILE A 25 -36.79 19.15 4.84
N GLN A 26 -36.31 20.26 5.39
CA GLN A 26 -35.68 21.36 4.66
C GLN A 26 -34.41 21.75 5.40
N VAL A 27 -33.29 21.78 4.68
CA VAL A 27 -31.97 22.03 5.26
C VAL A 27 -31.31 23.24 4.60
N GLU A 28 -30.68 24.07 5.40
CA GLU A 28 -29.84 25.17 4.96
C GLU A 28 -28.39 24.94 5.34
N TYR A 29 -27.48 25.29 4.45
CA TYR A 29 -26.05 25.08 4.61
C TYR A 29 -25.31 26.43 4.69
N GLU A 30 -24.14 26.45 5.34
CA GLU A 30 -23.28 27.62 5.37
C GLU A 30 -22.58 27.82 4.00
N GLY A 31 -22.36 29.08 3.60
CA GLY A 31 -21.59 29.42 2.40
C GLY A 31 -22.28 29.17 1.05
N THR A 32 -23.53 28.73 1.03
CA THR A 32 -24.30 28.52 -0.22
C THR A 32 -25.33 29.62 -0.48
N THR A 33 -25.48 30.01 -1.75
CA THR A 33 -26.56 30.87 -2.25
C THR A 33 -27.76 30.07 -2.79
N LEU A 34 -27.67 28.73 -2.76
CA LEU A 34 -28.75 27.84 -3.20
C LEU A 34 -29.96 27.97 -2.27
N GLN A 35 -31.14 28.16 -2.85
CA GLN A 35 -32.39 28.21 -2.11
C GLN A 35 -32.70 26.83 -1.50
N SER A 36 -32.85 26.75 -0.18
CA SER A 36 -33.17 25.50 0.51
C SER A 36 -34.50 24.94 0.00
N GLN A 37 -34.49 23.68 -0.42
CA GLN A 37 -35.69 23.02 -0.94
C GLN A 37 -36.28 22.09 0.12
N ARG A 38 -37.61 22.14 0.27
CA ARG A 38 -38.33 21.22 1.14
C ARG A 38 -38.49 19.87 0.45
N ARG A 39 -38.03 18.81 1.12
CA ARG A 39 -38.05 17.42 0.66
C ARG A 39 -39.26 16.71 1.26
N GLY A 40 -40.30 16.51 0.45
CA GLY A 40 -41.62 15.98 0.84
C GLY A 40 -42.76 16.85 0.31
N THR A 41 -43.79 16.21 -0.27
CA THR A 41 -44.87 16.91 -0.99
C THR A 41 -45.98 17.42 -0.06
N THR A 42 -46.12 16.83 1.12
CA THR A 42 -47.19 17.14 2.09
C THR A 42 -46.61 17.85 3.31
N VAL A 43 -47.36 18.80 3.87
CA VAL A 43 -46.98 19.51 5.11
C VAL A 43 -47.67 18.84 6.28
N GLY A 44 -46.91 18.46 7.31
CA GLY A 44 -47.47 17.93 8.56
C GLY A 44 -48.20 19.00 9.38
N THR A 45 -49.09 18.55 10.25
CA THR A 45 -49.82 19.33 11.25
C THR A 45 -48.92 19.97 12.30
N LYS A 46 -47.69 19.45 12.49
CA LYS A 46 -46.65 20.04 13.34
C LYS A 46 -45.44 20.44 12.51
N SER A 47 -44.78 21.52 12.91
CA SER A 47 -43.53 22.00 12.32
C SER A 47 -42.57 22.39 13.43
N ASP A 48 -41.33 21.92 13.34
CA ASP A 48 -40.27 22.26 14.29
C ASP A 48 -38.89 22.15 13.61
N GLY A 49 -37.84 22.64 14.26
CA GLY A 49 -36.50 22.62 13.71
C GLY A 49 -35.48 23.25 14.65
N PHE A 50 -34.26 23.40 14.15
CA PHE A 50 -33.20 24.03 14.92
C PHE A 50 -32.18 24.73 14.01
N THR A 51 -31.58 25.78 14.57
CA THR A 51 -30.44 26.50 13.99
C THR A 51 -29.21 26.20 14.85
N LEU A 52 -28.09 25.86 14.19
CA LEU A 52 -26.83 25.58 14.87
C LEU A 52 -26.06 26.87 15.15
N SER A 53 -25.38 26.91 16.28
CA SER A 53 -24.42 27.97 16.59
C SER A 53 -23.12 27.82 15.75
N PRO A 54 -22.29 28.87 15.60
CA PRO A 54 -21.09 28.81 14.76
C PRO A 54 -20.11 27.67 15.09
N ASP A 55 -20.01 27.27 16.34
CA ASP A 55 -19.18 26.19 16.87
C ASP A 55 -19.96 24.88 17.15
N GLU A 56 -21.22 24.81 16.71
CA GLU A 56 -22.05 23.62 16.84
C GLU A 56 -22.27 22.94 15.50
N TYR A 57 -22.09 21.63 15.44
CA TYR A 57 -22.20 20.81 14.24
C TYR A 57 -22.84 19.46 14.56
N ILE A 58 -23.52 18.86 13.58
CA ILE A 58 -24.22 17.60 13.74
C ILE A 58 -23.20 16.45 13.70
N THR A 59 -23.20 15.63 14.76
CA THR A 59 -22.35 14.44 14.88
C THR A 59 -23.11 13.17 14.55
N ASP A 60 -24.43 13.14 14.76
CA ASP A 60 -25.24 11.96 14.48
C ASP A 60 -26.65 12.35 14.05
N VAL A 61 -27.22 11.59 13.12
CA VAL A 61 -28.66 11.55 12.87
C VAL A 61 -29.16 10.14 13.13
N SER A 62 -30.23 10.00 13.88
CA SER A 62 -30.89 8.72 14.11
C SER A 62 -32.40 8.85 13.96
N GLY A 63 -33.07 7.74 13.73
CA GLY A 63 -34.49 7.79 13.48
C GLY A 63 -35.16 6.44 13.59
N TYR A 64 -36.46 6.47 13.37
CA TYR A 64 -37.30 5.29 13.36
C TYR A 64 -38.10 5.22 12.07
N SER A 65 -38.28 4.02 11.55
CA SER A 65 -39.07 3.74 10.34
C SER A 65 -40.22 2.78 10.63
N LYS A 66 -41.19 2.75 9.72
CA LYS A 66 -42.12 1.62 9.64
C LYS A 66 -42.38 1.30 8.17
N THR A 67 -42.46 0.02 7.87
CA THR A 67 -42.94 -0.44 6.56
C THR A 67 -44.46 -0.31 6.49
N THR A 68 -44.95 0.27 5.40
CA THR A 68 -46.38 0.31 5.05
C THR A 68 -46.60 -0.34 3.69
N PHE A 69 -47.86 -0.56 3.32
CA PHE A 69 -48.21 -1.08 1.98
C PHE A 69 -47.66 -0.22 0.82
N SER A 70 -47.36 1.06 1.08
CA SER A 70 -46.78 2.00 0.10
C SER A 70 -45.25 2.16 0.21
N GLY A 71 -44.56 1.31 0.99
CA GLY A 71 -43.12 1.37 1.26
C GLY A 71 -42.77 1.90 2.65
N ASP A 72 -41.47 2.00 2.90
CA ASP A 72 -40.93 2.47 4.18
C ASP A 72 -41.13 3.97 4.35
N ILE A 73 -41.52 4.37 5.55
CA ILE A 73 -41.69 5.78 5.93
C ILE A 73 -40.99 6.06 7.25
N ILE A 74 -40.26 7.17 7.29
CA ILE A 74 -39.57 7.63 8.49
C ILE A 74 -40.61 8.23 9.44
N THR A 75 -40.71 7.66 10.63
CA THR A 75 -41.69 8.07 11.63
C THR A 75 -41.13 9.04 12.66
N ALA A 76 -39.82 8.98 12.91
CA ALA A 76 -39.14 9.95 13.75
C ALA A 76 -37.68 10.20 13.38
N LEU A 77 -37.18 11.41 13.67
CA LEU A 77 -35.77 11.80 13.51
C LEU A 77 -35.24 12.50 14.76
N THR A 78 -34.00 12.19 15.13
CA THR A 78 -33.24 12.78 16.23
C THR A 78 -31.87 13.19 15.70
N PHE A 79 -31.40 14.37 16.07
CA PHE A 79 -30.11 14.92 15.64
C PHE A 79 -29.25 15.19 16.86
N LYS A 80 -28.08 14.57 16.92
CA LYS A 80 -27.08 14.83 17.96
C LYS A 80 -26.02 15.76 17.40
N THR A 81 -25.66 16.78 18.18
CA THR A 81 -24.57 17.70 17.90
C THR A 81 -23.44 17.49 18.89
N ASN A 82 -22.30 18.13 18.63
CA ASN A 82 -21.20 18.24 19.59
C ASN A 82 -21.57 18.96 20.90
N LYS A 83 -22.77 19.54 21.02
CA LYS A 83 -23.23 20.24 22.23
C LYS A 83 -24.46 19.62 22.88
N LYS A 84 -25.45 19.20 22.10
CA LYS A 84 -26.75 18.73 22.62
C LYS A 84 -27.48 17.85 21.61
N THR A 85 -28.70 17.44 21.95
CA THR A 85 -29.55 16.62 21.09
C THR A 85 -30.85 17.36 20.77
N TYR A 86 -31.29 17.26 19.52
CA TYR A 86 -32.54 17.83 18.99
C TYR A 86 -33.49 16.71 18.56
N GLY A 87 -34.78 16.87 18.84
CA GLY A 87 -35.79 15.84 18.65
C GLY A 87 -35.94 14.92 19.87
N PRO A 88 -36.54 13.73 19.72
CA PRO A 88 -37.07 13.16 18.48
C PRO A 88 -38.25 13.99 17.94
N TYR A 89 -38.23 14.25 16.65
CA TYR A 89 -39.37 14.80 15.91
C TYR A 89 -40.18 13.64 15.37
N GLY A 90 -41.49 13.56 15.63
CA GLY A 90 -42.35 12.42 15.24
C GLY A 90 -42.45 11.30 16.28
N ASN A 91 -42.97 10.14 15.88
CA ASN A 91 -43.25 9.01 16.77
C ASN A 91 -42.24 7.87 16.60
N LYS A 92 -41.67 7.40 17.72
CA LYS A 92 -40.74 6.26 17.73
C LYS A 92 -41.50 4.95 17.50
N THR A 93 -41.09 4.20 16.49
CA THR A 93 -41.57 2.84 16.18
C THR A 93 -40.47 1.82 16.55
N ARG A 94 -40.60 0.55 16.12
CA ARG A 94 -39.67 -0.52 16.50
C ARG A 94 -38.37 -0.55 15.67
N GLU A 95 -38.43 -0.13 14.41
CA GLU A 95 -37.27 -0.16 13.52
C GLU A 95 -36.45 1.10 13.70
N TYR A 96 -35.19 0.95 14.07
CA TYR A 96 -34.26 2.03 14.38
C TYR A 96 -33.14 2.08 13.34
N PHE A 97 -32.73 3.28 12.95
CA PHE A 97 -31.57 3.52 12.11
C PHE A 97 -30.74 4.70 12.64
N SER A 98 -29.46 4.76 12.28
CA SER A 98 -28.60 5.88 12.61
C SER A 98 -27.41 6.01 11.66
N ALA A 99 -26.99 7.24 11.42
CA ALA A 99 -25.74 7.58 10.75
C ALA A 99 -24.94 8.53 11.65
N SER A 100 -23.69 8.17 11.92
CA SER A 100 -22.76 8.89 12.79
C SER A 100 -21.60 9.42 11.97
N ALA A 101 -21.23 10.69 12.17
CA ALA A 101 -20.07 11.29 11.55
C ALA A 101 -18.78 10.60 12.00
N PRO A 102 -17.85 10.28 11.08
CA PRO A 102 -16.52 9.81 11.42
C PRO A 102 -15.76 10.81 12.31
N LYS A 103 -14.69 10.34 12.99
CA LYS A 103 -13.84 11.21 13.80
C LYS A 103 -13.33 12.40 12.97
N ASP A 104 -13.31 13.58 13.59
CA ASP A 104 -12.93 14.87 12.99
C ASP A 104 -13.79 15.35 11.81
N SER A 105 -14.97 14.74 11.63
CA SER A 105 -15.97 15.10 10.61
C SER A 105 -17.32 15.51 11.22
N GLN A 106 -18.14 16.18 10.42
CA GLN A 106 -19.52 16.57 10.72
C GLN A 106 -20.47 16.11 9.60
N ILE A 107 -21.75 15.92 9.92
CA ILE A 107 -22.79 15.76 8.89
C ILE A 107 -23.01 17.12 8.22
N ALA A 108 -22.74 17.16 6.91
CA ALA A 108 -22.67 18.39 6.12
C ALA A 108 -23.51 18.34 4.83
N GLY A 109 -24.32 17.30 4.65
CA GLY A 109 -25.24 17.15 3.53
C GLY A 109 -26.23 16.03 3.83
N PHE A 110 -27.39 16.06 3.16
CA PHE A 110 -28.39 15.01 3.27
C PHE A 110 -28.81 14.57 1.88
N LEU A 111 -29.12 13.29 1.74
CA LEU A 111 -29.73 12.69 0.56
C LEU A 111 -30.85 11.75 0.99
N GLY A 112 -31.76 11.43 0.08
CA GLY A 112 -32.88 10.57 0.44
C GLY A 112 -33.92 10.36 -0.64
N THR A 113 -35.03 9.74 -0.25
CA THR A 113 -36.23 9.63 -1.07
C THR A 113 -37.44 10.15 -0.31
N SER A 114 -38.32 10.85 -1.02
CA SER A 114 -39.56 11.40 -0.45
C SER A 114 -40.73 11.31 -1.41
N GLY A 115 -41.92 11.12 -0.85
CA GLY A 115 -43.22 11.25 -1.50
C GLY A 115 -44.15 12.10 -0.63
N ASN A 116 -45.30 11.54 -0.25
CA ASN A 116 -46.23 12.15 0.71
C ASN A 116 -45.71 12.11 2.18
N ALA A 117 -44.57 11.46 2.39
CA ALA A 117 -43.76 11.43 3.60
C ALA A 117 -42.28 11.24 3.22
N LEU A 118 -41.38 11.40 4.18
CA LEU A 118 -39.96 11.07 4.01
C LEU A 118 -39.80 9.54 4.10
N ASN A 119 -39.22 8.92 3.08
CA ASN A 119 -39.13 7.47 2.97
C ASN A 119 -37.75 6.96 3.41
N TYR A 120 -36.70 7.65 2.96
CA TYR A 120 -35.31 7.29 3.24
C TYR A 120 -34.49 8.56 3.42
N ILE A 121 -33.49 8.52 4.31
CA ILE A 121 -32.53 9.59 4.54
C ILE A 121 -31.14 8.99 4.79
N ASP A 122 -30.14 9.63 4.22
CA ASP A 122 -28.72 9.36 4.42
C ASP A 122 -27.93 10.70 4.43
N VAL A 123 -26.63 10.65 4.70
CA VAL A 123 -25.81 11.83 5.00
C VAL A 123 -24.50 11.90 4.22
N HIS A 124 -24.06 13.13 3.96
CA HIS A 124 -22.69 13.44 3.50
C HIS A 124 -21.85 13.95 4.66
N PHE A 125 -20.58 13.59 4.68
CA PHE A 125 -19.62 14.05 5.70
C PHE A 125 -18.65 15.11 5.17
N ALA A 126 -18.33 16.10 6.01
CA ALA A 126 -17.26 17.06 5.76
C ALA A 126 -16.36 17.24 6.99
N PRO A 127 -15.10 17.67 6.84
CA PRO A 127 -14.22 17.97 7.97
C PRO A 127 -14.80 19.06 8.87
N ILE A 128 -14.46 19.04 10.16
CA ILE A 128 -14.82 20.12 11.09
C ILE A 128 -13.91 21.34 10.84
N SER A 129 -14.49 22.45 10.37
CA SER A 129 -13.76 23.71 10.20
C SER A 129 -13.42 24.33 11.56
N ILE A 130 -12.12 24.34 11.92
CA ILE A 130 -11.62 24.97 13.14
C ILE A 130 -11.56 26.49 12.92
N ILE A 131 -12.62 27.22 13.28
CA ILE A 131 -12.55 28.69 13.31
C ILE A 131 -11.68 29.08 14.52
N PRO A 132 -10.55 29.79 14.35
CA PRO A 132 -9.75 30.27 15.47
C PRO A 132 -10.60 31.21 16.33
N LYS A 133 -10.78 30.90 17.63
CA LYS A 133 -11.42 31.82 18.55
C LYS A 133 -10.59 33.11 18.66
N PRO A 134 -11.20 34.31 18.62
CA PRO A 134 -10.48 35.55 18.90
C PRO A 134 -9.94 35.51 20.33
N VAL A 135 -8.65 35.80 20.48
CA VAL A 135 -8.00 36.02 21.77
C VAL A 135 -8.53 37.34 22.33
N VAL A 136 -9.22 37.28 23.47
CA VAL A 136 -9.56 38.47 24.27
C VAL A 136 -8.65 38.49 25.50
N PRO A 137 -7.97 39.61 25.81
CA PRO A 137 -7.00 39.68 26.90
C PRO A 137 -7.63 39.68 28.29
N ASP A 138 -6.90 39.10 29.25
CA ASP A 138 -7.24 39.00 30.67
C ASP A 138 -7.58 40.32 31.35
N THR A 139 -8.65 40.30 32.16
CA THR A 139 -8.77 41.17 33.34
C THR A 139 -9.42 40.42 34.49
N LYS A 140 -8.68 40.26 35.59
CA LYS A 140 -9.17 39.90 36.93
C LYS A 140 -9.59 41.19 37.67
N PRO A 141 -10.71 41.20 38.40
CA PRO A 141 -10.69 41.21 39.88
C PRO A 141 -11.79 40.26 40.42
N GLY A 142 -11.89 39.76 41.65
CA GLY A 142 -11.52 40.15 43.02
C GLY A 142 -12.55 39.43 43.92
N GLY A 143 -12.16 38.88 45.06
CA GLY A 143 -12.92 37.83 45.78
C GLY A 143 -14.10 38.28 46.65
N SER A 144 -14.79 37.29 47.24
CA SER A 144 -15.13 37.22 48.69
C SER A 144 -16.05 36.02 49.02
N ASP A 145 -15.61 35.23 50.00
CA ASP A 145 -16.30 34.37 50.98
C ASP A 145 -17.83 34.17 50.94
N THR A 146 -18.26 32.90 51.06
CA THR A 146 -18.96 32.36 52.27
C THR A 146 -19.47 30.91 52.05
N LYS A 147 -19.12 29.99 52.97
CA LYS A 147 -19.93 28.81 53.40
C LYS A 147 -20.94 29.34 54.47
N PRO A 148 -22.07 28.71 54.86
CA PRO A 148 -22.33 27.27 55.08
C PRO A 148 -23.73 26.80 54.56
N VAL A 149 -24.14 25.52 54.53
CA VAL A 149 -24.76 24.72 55.63
C VAL A 149 -25.23 23.37 55.02
N ASP A 150 -25.04 22.27 55.76
CA ASP A 150 -25.63 20.91 55.58
C ASP A 150 -26.91 20.83 56.45
N PRO A 151 -27.99 20.05 56.14
CA PRO A 151 -28.02 18.64 56.57
C PRO A 151 -28.95 17.67 55.80
N ASP A 152 -28.76 16.39 56.11
CA ASP A 152 -29.80 15.35 56.33
C ASP A 152 -29.99 14.16 55.36
N THR A 153 -29.35 13.06 55.74
CA THR A 153 -29.94 11.78 56.23
C THR A 153 -31.13 11.10 55.51
N LYS A 154 -30.85 9.91 54.91
CA LYS A 154 -31.52 8.55 54.95
C LYS A 154 -33.02 8.45 55.37
N PRO A 155 -33.84 7.40 55.03
CA PRO A 155 -33.50 6.01 54.65
C PRO A 155 -34.50 5.35 53.61
N THR A 156 -34.53 4.07 53.20
CA THR A 156 -34.34 2.74 53.84
C THR A 156 -34.42 1.62 52.78
N LYS A 157 -33.75 0.48 53.05
CA LYS A 157 -33.92 -0.91 52.51
C LYS A 157 -35.33 -1.49 52.89
N PRO A 158 -35.79 -2.75 52.64
CA PRO A 158 -35.02 -4.01 52.47
C PRO A 158 -35.56 -5.10 51.47
N ASP A 159 -34.66 -5.99 51.03
CA ASP A 159 -34.69 -7.49 51.12
C ASP A 159 -35.45 -8.20 49.98
N GLY A 160 -35.06 -9.37 49.46
CA GLY A 160 -33.97 -10.31 49.77
C GLY A 160 -34.19 -11.64 49.01
N SER A 161 -33.15 -12.51 49.00
CA SER A 161 -33.10 -13.95 48.69
C SER A 161 -33.33 -14.40 47.22
N ASP A 162 -32.32 -14.93 46.53
CA ASP A 162 -31.72 -16.29 46.55
C ASP A 162 -32.52 -17.34 45.78
N THR A 163 -31.89 -17.99 44.79
CA THR A 163 -31.62 -19.45 44.74
C THR A 163 -31.16 -19.95 43.36
N LYS A 164 -30.13 -20.80 43.38
CA LYS A 164 -29.64 -21.71 42.31
C LYS A 164 -30.45 -23.02 42.35
N PRO A 165 -30.71 -23.74 41.23
CA PRO A 165 -30.21 -25.13 41.09
C PRO A 165 -29.95 -25.58 39.61
N THR A 166 -28.79 -26.16 39.25
CA THR A 166 -28.45 -27.60 39.01
C THR A 166 -29.06 -28.34 37.79
N LYS A 167 -28.16 -29.12 37.16
CA LYS A 167 -28.26 -30.13 36.07
C LYS A 167 -29.37 -31.20 36.27
N PRO A 168 -29.72 -31.96 35.22
CA PRO A 168 -29.56 -33.42 35.31
C PRO A 168 -29.02 -34.14 34.05
N ASP A 169 -28.52 -35.36 34.28
CA ASP A 169 -27.94 -36.36 33.37
C ASP A 169 -28.96 -37.04 32.42
N GLY A 170 -28.43 -37.63 31.33
CA GLY A 170 -28.54 -39.09 31.16
C GLY A 170 -29.20 -39.66 29.90
N SER A 171 -28.42 -40.52 29.22
CA SER A 171 -28.78 -41.84 28.64
C SER A 171 -28.80 -42.04 27.11
N ASP A 172 -28.17 -43.16 26.75
CA ASP A 172 -27.85 -43.73 25.45
C ASP A 172 -29.05 -44.22 24.63
N THR A 173 -28.88 -44.35 23.31
CA THR A 173 -29.02 -45.64 22.56
C THR A 173 -28.85 -45.48 21.04
N LYS A 174 -28.15 -46.45 20.44
CA LYS A 174 -27.92 -46.66 18.99
C LYS A 174 -28.93 -47.69 18.44
N PRO A 175 -29.36 -47.60 17.17
CA PRO A 175 -29.32 -48.77 16.26
C PRO A 175 -28.93 -48.40 14.79
N THR A 176 -27.84 -48.95 14.22
CA THR A 176 -27.75 -50.02 13.19
C THR A 176 -28.18 -49.68 11.75
N LYS A 177 -27.25 -49.96 10.81
CA LYS A 177 -27.27 -49.84 9.34
C LYS A 177 -27.82 -51.10 8.65
N PRO A 178 -28.27 -51.02 7.38
CA PRO A 178 -28.04 -52.07 6.38
C PRO A 178 -27.30 -51.59 5.09
N ASP A 179 -26.51 -52.48 4.48
CA ASP A 179 -25.63 -52.30 3.30
C ASP A 179 -26.39 -52.36 1.95
N GLY A 180 -26.14 -51.46 0.96
CA GLY A 180 -25.31 -51.63 -0.26
C GLY A 180 -26.16 -51.47 -1.56
N PRO A 181 -25.65 -51.23 -2.81
CA PRO A 181 -24.25 -51.16 -3.28
C PRO A 181 -23.83 -49.90 -4.10
N ASP A 182 -22.51 -49.69 -4.15
CA ASP A 182 -21.63 -48.98 -5.09
C ASP A 182 -22.19 -48.01 -6.17
N THR A 183 -21.89 -46.72 -5.99
CA THR A 183 -21.09 -45.92 -6.93
C THR A 183 -20.33 -44.85 -6.13
N LYS A 184 -19.01 -44.79 -6.29
CA LYS A 184 -18.05 -44.04 -5.45
C LYS A 184 -18.23 -42.51 -5.56
N PRO A 185 -18.56 -41.78 -4.48
CA PRO A 185 -18.29 -40.35 -4.34
C PRO A 185 -17.00 -40.16 -3.52
N VAL A 186 -16.33 -39.04 -3.75
CA VAL A 186 -15.10 -38.62 -3.07
C VAL A 186 -15.35 -38.49 -1.56
N ASP A 187 -14.38 -38.92 -0.77
CA ASP A 187 -14.37 -38.98 0.69
C ASP A 187 -14.63 -37.59 1.33
N PRO A 188 -15.67 -37.39 2.17
CA PRO A 188 -15.92 -36.12 2.86
C PRO A 188 -15.02 -35.88 4.09
N ASP A 189 -14.14 -36.79 4.48
CA ASP A 189 -13.33 -36.69 5.70
C ASP A 189 -11.88 -36.24 5.47
N THR A 190 -11.58 -35.53 4.37
CA THR A 190 -10.32 -34.77 4.32
C THR A 190 -10.47 -33.53 5.19
N LYS A 191 -10.15 -33.66 6.48
CA LYS A 191 -10.05 -32.55 7.43
C LYS A 191 -9.07 -31.50 6.88
N PRO A 192 -9.49 -30.26 6.60
CA PRO A 192 -8.55 -29.18 6.32
C PRO A 192 -7.88 -28.79 7.64
N ASP A 193 -6.56 -28.75 7.62
CA ASP A 193 -5.75 -28.18 8.69
C ASP A 193 -6.11 -26.68 8.86
N GLY A 194 -6.27 -26.21 10.11
CA GLY A 194 -6.39 -24.78 10.44
C GLY A 194 -7.77 -24.08 10.46
N SER A 195 -8.88 -24.65 9.93
CA SER A 195 -10.18 -23.92 9.87
C SER A 195 -11.30 -24.49 10.78
N GLY A 196 -12.08 -23.60 11.39
CA GLY A 196 -13.28 -23.88 12.18
C GLY A 196 -14.51 -24.03 11.27
N LYS A 197 -14.93 -25.28 11.02
CA LYS A 197 -16.13 -25.62 10.24
C LYS A 197 -17.40 -25.46 11.09
N THR A 198 -18.36 -24.66 10.64
CA THR A 198 -19.69 -24.60 11.29
C THR A 198 -20.58 -25.76 10.86
N GLY A 199 -21.60 -26.07 11.67
CA GLY A 199 -22.67 -26.99 11.26
C GLY A 199 -23.46 -26.47 10.06
N LEU A 200 -24.16 -27.39 9.39
CA LEU A 200 -25.05 -27.11 8.27
C LEU A 200 -26.42 -26.65 8.81
N ILE A 201 -26.93 -25.50 8.36
CA ILE A 201 -28.23 -24.95 8.73
C ILE A 201 -29.15 -24.90 7.51
N GLY A 202 -30.44 -25.24 7.68
CA GLY A 202 -31.45 -25.27 6.62
C GLY A 202 -32.09 -26.66 6.45
N GLY A 203 -32.51 -26.98 5.23
CA GLY A 203 -33.19 -28.22 4.87
C GLY A 203 -32.32 -29.47 4.98
N LYS A 204 -32.85 -30.51 5.65
CA LYS A 204 -32.15 -31.78 5.88
C LYS A 204 -32.32 -32.82 4.76
N GLY A 205 -33.22 -32.59 3.79
CA GLY A 205 -33.68 -33.60 2.83
C GLY A 205 -33.65 -33.22 1.34
N GLY A 206 -33.18 -32.03 0.97
CA GLY A 206 -33.15 -31.53 -0.42
C GLY A 206 -31.75 -31.18 -0.93
N GLY A 207 -31.61 -30.98 -2.25
CA GLY A 207 -30.39 -30.51 -2.92
C GLY A 207 -29.19 -31.45 -2.94
N LYS A 208 -28.23 -31.18 -3.84
CA LYS A 208 -26.92 -31.85 -3.87
C LYS A 208 -25.99 -31.19 -2.86
N ALA A 209 -25.24 -32.00 -2.11
CA ALA A 209 -24.23 -31.48 -1.21
C ALA A 209 -23.10 -30.82 -2.00
N PHE A 210 -22.59 -29.70 -1.48
CA PHE A 210 -21.41 -29.02 -2.01
C PHE A 210 -20.47 -28.63 -0.87
N ASP A 211 -19.19 -28.53 -1.20
CA ASP A 211 -18.14 -28.05 -0.31
C ASP A 211 -17.11 -27.32 -1.19
N ASP A 212 -16.95 -26.02 -0.93
CA ASP A 212 -16.04 -25.19 -1.71
C ASP A 212 -14.57 -25.42 -1.31
N GLY A 213 -14.32 -25.97 -0.13
CA GLY A 213 -13.00 -26.06 0.49
C GLY A 213 -12.59 -24.75 1.18
N VAL A 214 -11.29 -24.65 1.50
CA VAL A 214 -10.70 -23.52 2.23
C VAL A 214 -9.87 -22.65 1.28
N PHE A 215 -10.05 -21.34 1.42
CA PHE A 215 -9.42 -20.27 0.65
C PHE A 215 -8.83 -19.19 1.57
N ASP A 216 -8.10 -18.23 1.02
CA ASP A 216 -7.51 -17.15 1.82
C ASP A 216 -8.57 -16.14 2.29
N GLY A 217 -9.64 -15.93 1.52
CA GLY A 217 -10.71 -15.02 1.89
C GLY A 217 -11.72 -14.80 0.76
N VAL A 218 -12.66 -13.87 0.96
CA VAL A 218 -13.75 -13.58 0.03
C VAL A 218 -13.64 -12.14 -0.47
N LYS A 219 -13.66 -11.94 -1.78
CA LYS A 219 -13.60 -10.61 -2.43
C LYS A 219 -14.98 -10.12 -2.86
N LYS A 220 -15.86 -11.02 -3.29
CA LYS A 220 -17.20 -10.67 -3.76
C LYS A 220 -18.18 -11.81 -3.58
N ILE A 221 -19.41 -11.48 -3.23
CA ILE A 221 -20.54 -12.40 -3.18
C ILE A 221 -21.65 -11.89 -4.08
N THR A 222 -22.20 -12.76 -4.89
CA THR A 222 -23.35 -12.49 -5.75
C THR A 222 -24.46 -13.45 -5.38
N VAL A 223 -25.64 -12.93 -5.05
CA VAL A 223 -26.79 -13.75 -4.63
C VAL A 223 -27.98 -13.42 -5.52
N ALA A 224 -28.66 -14.45 -6.03
CA ALA A 224 -29.99 -14.29 -6.61
C ALA A 224 -31.03 -14.86 -5.66
N ALA A 225 -32.14 -14.13 -5.52
CA ALA A 225 -33.28 -14.58 -4.73
C ALA A 225 -34.58 -14.22 -5.46
N ASP A 226 -35.56 -15.11 -5.35
CA ASP A 226 -36.93 -14.91 -5.79
C ASP A 226 -37.85 -14.58 -4.61
N GLU A 227 -39.17 -14.61 -4.82
CA GLU A 227 -40.17 -14.32 -3.78
C GLU A 227 -40.23 -15.39 -2.67
N TYR A 228 -39.55 -16.52 -2.84
CA TYR A 228 -39.60 -17.64 -1.89
C TYR A 228 -38.26 -17.95 -1.23
N SER A 229 -37.14 -17.80 -1.94
CA SER A 229 -35.86 -18.34 -1.49
C SER A 229 -34.63 -17.68 -2.12
N VAL A 230 -33.48 -17.91 -1.50
CA VAL A 230 -32.17 -17.73 -2.13
C VAL A 230 -31.96 -18.86 -3.13
N THR A 231 -31.96 -18.51 -4.41
CA THR A 231 -31.94 -19.48 -5.50
C THR A 231 -30.53 -19.74 -6.01
N TYR A 232 -29.62 -18.78 -5.83
CA TYR A 232 -28.25 -18.84 -6.34
C TYR A 232 -27.28 -18.07 -5.44
N ILE A 233 -26.08 -18.60 -5.27
CA ILE A 233 -24.94 -17.90 -4.68
C ILE A 233 -23.69 -18.17 -5.52
N LYS A 234 -22.94 -17.10 -5.80
CA LYS A 234 -21.61 -17.14 -6.40
C LYS A 234 -20.64 -16.38 -5.52
N ILE A 235 -19.50 -17.00 -5.26
CA ILE A 235 -18.47 -16.47 -4.40
C ILE A 235 -17.17 -16.37 -5.19
N GLU A 236 -16.56 -15.19 -5.13
CA GLU A 236 -15.21 -14.94 -5.64
C GLU A 236 -14.25 -14.98 -4.45
N TYR A 237 -13.62 -16.14 -4.28
CA TYR A 237 -12.59 -16.40 -3.28
C TYR A 237 -11.23 -15.90 -3.75
N VAL A 238 -10.38 -15.56 -2.80
CA VAL A 238 -8.95 -15.33 -3.04
C VAL A 238 -8.17 -16.56 -2.60
N LYS A 239 -7.26 -17.04 -3.45
CA LYS A 239 -6.29 -18.10 -3.12
C LYS A 239 -4.97 -17.78 -3.80
N ASP A 240 -3.91 -17.66 -3.01
CA ASP A 240 -2.56 -17.36 -3.50
C ASP A 240 -2.54 -16.09 -4.38
N GLY A 241 -3.31 -15.07 -3.97
CA GLY A 241 -3.46 -13.79 -4.70
C GLY A 241 -4.27 -13.86 -6.00
N LYS A 242 -4.79 -15.03 -6.38
CA LYS A 242 -5.69 -15.22 -7.54
C LYS A 242 -7.14 -15.27 -7.09
N VAL A 243 -8.05 -14.92 -8.00
CA VAL A 243 -9.50 -15.02 -7.75
C VAL A 243 -10.01 -16.35 -8.29
N GLU A 244 -10.59 -17.17 -7.42
CA GLU A 244 -11.30 -18.40 -7.77
C GLU A 244 -12.80 -18.23 -7.55
N THR A 245 -13.60 -18.75 -8.47
CA THR A 245 -15.06 -18.68 -8.38
C THR A 245 -15.66 -20.03 -8.02
N ARG A 246 -16.65 -20.01 -7.12
CA ARG A 246 -17.55 -21.14 -6.84
C ARG A 246 -19.00 -20.65 -6.91
N GLU A 247 -19.90 -21.50 -7.38
CA GLU A 247 -21.31 -21.17 -7.56
C GLU A 247 -22.22 -22.34 -7.26
N HIS A 248 -23.37 -22.05 -6.65
CA HIS A 248 -24.35 -23.05 -6.23
C HIS A 248 -25.76 -22.52 -6.46
N GLY A 249 -26.67 -23.40 -6.88
CA GLY A 249 -28.06 -23.04 -7.17
C GLY A 249 -28.31 -22.66 -8.64
N THR A 250 -29.46 -22.03 -8.92
CA THR A 250 -29.83 -21.53 -10.25
C THR A 250 -30.25 -20.08 -10.21
N ILE A 251 -29.81 -19.28 -11.17
CA ILE A 251 -30.09 -17.84 -11.22
C ILE A 251 -31.59 -17.62 -11.49
N ARG A 252 -32.37 -17.40 -10.43
CA ARG A 252 -33.80 -17.11 -10.47
C ARG A 252 -34.13 -15.92 -9.57
N GLY A 253 -34.79 -14.91 -10.11
CA GLY A 253 -35.10 -13.67 -9.40
C GLY A 253 -34.01 -12.61 -9.55
N THR A 254 -33.95 -11.66 -8.61
CA THR A 254 -33.07 -10.48 -8.73
C THR A 254 -31.68 -10.81 -8.22
N LEU A 255 -30.68 -10.54 -9.06
CA LEU A 255 -29.27 -10.71 -8.71
C LEU A 255 -28.73 -9.44 -8.06
N LYS A 256 -28.12 -9.59 -6.89
CA LYS A 256 -27.48 -8.51 -6.14
C LYS A 256 -26.06 -8.93 -5.79
N GLU A 257 -25.19 -7.93 -5.68
CA GLU A 257 -23.77 -8.13 -5.41
C GLU A 257 -23.36 -7.43 -4.12
N PHE A 258 -22.38 -8.01 -3.42
CA PHE A 258 -21.70 -7.43 -2.28
C PHE A 258 -20.20 -7.62 -2.44
N SER A 259 -19.50 -6.50 -2.63
CA SER A 259 -18.04 -6.46 -2.73
C SER A 259 -17.43 -6.26 -1.35
N VAL A 260 -16.36 -7.00 -1.08
CA VAL A 260 -15.57 -6.92 0.14
C VAL A 260 -14.21 -6.32 -0.22
N ASP A 261 -13.79 -5.31 0.51
CA ASP A 261 -12.50 -4.62 0.36
C ASP A 261 -11.33 -5.51 0.86
N TYR A 262 -11.17 -6.70 0.29
CA TYR A 262 -10.14 -7.66 0.68
C TYR A 262 -8.74 -7.23 0.19
N PRO A 263 -7.68 -7.32 1.01
CA PRO A 263 -7.61 -7.94 2.34
C PRO A 263 -7.95 -7.02 3.53
N ASN A 264 -8.23 -5.74 3.30
CA ASN A 264 -8.45 -4.73 4.36
C ASN A 264 -9.76 -4.94 5.14
N GLU A 265 -10.72 -5.64 4.54
CA GLU A 265 -12.00 -6.02 5.11
C GLU A 265 -12.27 -7.49 4.76
N TYR A 266 -12.89 -8.21 5.70
CA TYR A 266 -13.22 -9.61 5.52
C TYR A 266 -14.52 -9.96 6.24
N ILE A 267 -15.17 -11.05 5.85
CA ILE A 267 -16.44 -11.47 6.44
C ILE A 267 -16.18 -12.24 7.74
N THR A 268 -16.88 -11.90 8.82
CA THR A 268 -16.77 -12.51 10.16
C THR A 268 -18.02 -13.28 10.57
N ALA A 269 -19.14 -13.06 9.88
CA ALA A 269 -20.38 -13.80 10.11
C ALA A 269 -21.23 -13.93 8.85
N VAL A 270 -21.94 -15.05 8.75
CA VAL A 270 -22.95 -15.32 7.71
C VAL A 270 -24.28 -15.54 8.40
N GLY A 271 -25.20 -14.60 8.25
CA GLY A 271 -26.53 -14.69 8.84
C GLY A 271 -27.62 -14.78 7.79
N GLY A 272 -28.82 -15.16 8.23
CA GLY A 272 -29.92 -15.35 7.32
C GLY A 272 -31.18 -15.89 7.98
N THR A 273 -32.11 -16.34 7.13
CA THR A 273 -33.30 -17.08 7.55
C THR A 273 -33.50 -18.30 6.65
N TYR A 274 -34.19 -19.31 7.18
CA TYR A 274 -34.68 -20.45 6.40
C TYR A 274 -36.11 -20.79 6.81
N ASP A 275 -36.90 -21.28 5.87
CA ASP A 275 -38.32 -21.60 6.09
C ASP A 275 -38.77 -22.80 5.29
N HIS A 276 -39.86 -23.42 5.72
CA HIS A 276 -40.56 -24.44 4.94
C HIS A 276 -41.41 -23.79 3.86
N ILE A 277 -41.02 -23.95 2.59
CA ILE A 277 -41.75 -23.39 1.46
C ILE A 277 -42.79 -24.40 0.99
N PHE A 278 -44.04 -24.21 1.41
CA PHE A 278 -45.16 -25.11 1.10
C PHE A 278 -45.36 -25.37 -0.40
N THR A 279 -45.05 -24.41 -1.26
CA THR A 279 -45.14 -24.57 -2.73
C THR A 279 -44.20 -25.66 -3.26
N TYR A 280 -43.04 -25.83 -2.63
CA TYR A 280 -42.03 -26.82 -3.00
C TYR A 280 -41.94 -27.98 -2.01
N ASP A 281 -42.73 -27.93 -0.94
CA ASP A 281 -42.72 -28.84 0.21
C ASP A 281 -41.31 -29.16 0.74
N THR A 282 -40.45 -28.15 0.80
CA THR A 282 -39.06 -28.28 1.28
C THR A 282 -38.62 -27.05 2.06
N THR A 283 -37.62 -27.23 2.93
CA THR A 283 -37.01 -26.15 3.69
C THR A 283 -35.86 -25.53 2.90
N LEU A 284 -35.94 -24.23 2.63
CA LEU A 284 -34.94 -23.49 1.85
C LEU A 284 -34.36 -22.32 2.66
N ILE A 285 -33.14 -21.91 2.32
CA ILE A 285 -32.61 -20.62 2.75
C ILE A 285 -33.42 -19.52 2.08
N THR A 286 -34.07 -18.68 2.89
CA THR A 286 -34.98 -17.63 2.44
C THR A 286 -34.29 -16.27 2.36
N SER A 287 -33.29 -16.05 3.21
CA SER A 287 -32.47 -14.84 3.14
C SER A 287 -31.02 -15.06 3.57
N LEU A 288 -30.11 -14.21 3.08
CA LEU A 288 -28.72 -14.11 3.54
C LEU A 288 -28.31 -12.67 3.80
N TYR A 289 -27.39 -12.48 4.74
CA TYR A 289 -26.60 -11.26 4.93
C TYR A 289 -25.21 -11.60 5.48
N PHE A 290 -24.25 -10.73 5.26
CA PHE A 290 -22.85 -10.92 5.67
C PHE A 290 -22.40 -9.78 6.58
N THR A 291 -21.74 -10.10 7.68
CA THR A 291 -21.13 -9.10 8.58
C THR A 291 -19.63 -9.07 8.36
N THR A 292 -19.04 -7.89 8.25
CA THR A 292 -17.61 -7.74 8.01
C THR A 292 -16.81 -7.41 9.28
N SER A 293 -15.48 -7.49 9.17
CA SER A 293 -14.52 -7.06 10.19
C SER A 293 -14.59 -5.58 10.51
N LYS A 294 -15.12 -4.73 9.62
CA LYS A 294 -15.40 -3.31 9.91
C LYS A 294 -16.74 -3.10 10.64
N GLY A 295 -17.48 -4.18 10.91
CA GLY A 295 -18.79 -4.14 11.57
C GLY A 295 -19.93 -3.70 10.65
N SER A 296 -19.67 -3.56 9.35
CA SER A 296 -20.70 -3.29 8.35
C SER A 296 -21.48 -4.58 8.04
N THR A 297 -22.70 -4.44 7.54
CA THR A 297 -23.50 -5.58 7.06
C THR A 297 -23.86 -5.38 5.61
N SER A 298 -23.81 -6.46 4.82
CA SER A 298 -24.27 -6.43 3.45
C SER A 298 -25.76 -6.07 3.37
N PRO A 299 -26.27 -5.66 2.19
CA PRO A 299 -27.70 -5.69 1.93
C PRO A 299 -28.28 -7.08 2.24
N LEU A 300 -29.55 -7.11 2.62
CA LEU A 300 -30.29 -8.37 2.72
C LEU A 300 -30.53 -8.93 1.31
N PHE A 301 -30.15 -10.19 1.14
CA PHE A 301 -30.44 -10.99 -0.03
C PHE A 301 -31.64 -11.89 0.26
N GLY A 302 -32.65 -11.90 -0.61
CA GLY A 302 -33.93 -12.58 -0.35
C GLY A 302 -34.82 -11.85 0.66
N GLU A 303 -35.86 -12.54 1.12
CA GLU A 303 -36.84 -12.02 2.08
C GLU A 303 -36.81 -12.83 3.37
N LYS A 304 -36.90 -12.15 4.52
CA LYS A 304 -36.87 -12.82 5.83
C LYS A 304 -38.16 -13.63 6.02
N SER A 305 -38.05 -14.94 6.06
CA SER A 305 -39.14 -15.86 6.41
C SER A 305 -38.60 -17.05 7.19
N GLY A 306 -39.34 -17.51 8.19
CA GLY A 306 -38.97 -18.67 9.02
C GLY A 306 -37.99 -18.34 10.15
N GLU A 307 -37.05 -19.26 10.42
CA GLU A 307 -36.12 -19.19 11.55
C GLU A 307 -34.84 -18.44 11.19
N ASN A 308 -34.34 -17.61 12.11
CA ASN A 308 -33.07 -16.89 11.93
C ASN A 308 -31.87 -17.79 12.25
N PHE A 309 -30.78 -17.58 11.51
CA PHE A 309 -29.49 -18.17 11.83
C PHE A 309 -28.35 -17.16 11.71
N ASP A 310 -27.26 -17.47 12.38
CA ASP A 310 -26.05 -16.66 12.42
C ASP A 310 -24.83 -17.59 12.62
N LEU A 311 -24.06 -17.79 11.55
CA LEU A 311 -22.86 -18.62 11.53
C LEU A 311 -21.64 -17.73 11.79
N LYS A 312 -20.87 -18.06 12.82
CA LYS A 312 -19.67 -17.31 13.25
C LYS A 312 -18.54 -18.26 13.57
N GLY A 313 -17.32 -17.88 13.20
CA GLY A 313 -16.10 -18.57 13.62
C GLY A 313 -15.79 -18.34 15.09
N GLU A 314 -15.09 -19.28 15.71
CA GLU A 314 -14.54 -19.07 17.05
C GLU A 314 -13.64 -17.82 17.04
N ASN A 315 -13.82 -16.97 18.05
CA ASN A 315 -13.07 -15.71 18.22
C ASN A 315 -13.17 -14.70 17.06
N GLY A 316 -14.08 -14.84 16.11
CA GLY A 316 -14.23 -13.87 15.00
C GLY A 316 -13.32 -14.13 13.81
N GLY A 317 -13.00 -15.41 13.57
CA GLY A 317 -12.28 -15.87 12.38
C GLY A 317 -12.87 -15.35 11.07
N LYS A 318 -12.00 -15.21 10.06
CA LYS A 318 -12.34 -14.81 8.69
C LYS A 318 -13.08 -15.93 7.96
N LEU A 319 -14.14 -15.61 7.23
CA LEU A 319 -14.81 -16.57 6.34
C LEU A 319 -13.86 -16.96 5.20
N VAL A 320 -13.57 -18.25 5.10
CA VAL A 320 -12.62 -18.85 4.16
C VAL A 320 -13.24 -19.91 3.24
N GLY A 321 -14.53 -20.20 3.39
CA GLY A 321 -15.20 -21.20 2.55
C GLY A 321 -16.66 -21.39 2.91
N PHE A 322 -17.43 -22.00 2.00
CA PHE A 322 -18.80 -22.46 2.23
C PHE A 322 -18.91 -23.96 2.02
N HIS A 323 -19.82 -24.59 2.75
CA HIS A 323 -20.34 -25.92 2.45
C HIS A 323 -21.85 -25.88 2.59
N GLY A 324 -22.56 -26.78 1.93
CA GLY A 324 -24.01 -26.62 1.86
C GLY A 324 -24.70 -27.71 1.08
N ARG A 325 -25.97 -27.45 0.79
CA ARG A 325 -26.80 -28.24 -0.11
C ARG A 325 -27.56 -27.30 -1.02
N GLY A 326 -27.51 -27.56 -2.32
CA GLY A 326 -28.26 -26.80 -3.31
C GLY A 326 -28.38 -27.54 -4.63
N ASP A 327 -29.45 -27.23 -5.36
CA ASP A 327 -29.64 -27.66 -6.76
C ASP A 327 -30.38 -26.55 -7.51
N THR A 328 -31.72 -26.53 -7.45
CA THR A 328 -32.51 -25.43 -8.01
C THR A 328 -32.54 -24.19 -7.10
N ALA A 329 -32.40 -24.38 -5.80
CA ALA A 329 -32.29 -23.32 -4.79
C ALA A 329 -31.32 -23.78 -3.70
N LEU A 330 -31.02 -22.90 -2.75
CA LEU A 330 -30.15 -23.22 -1.63
C LEU A 330 -30.97 -23.85 -0.49
N ASP A 331 -30.82 -25.15 -0.29
CA ASP A 331 -31.52 -25.89 0.77
C ASP A 331 -30.89 -25.63 2.14
N ALA A 332 -29.55 -25.67 2.21
CA ALA A 332 -28.81 -25.51 3.45
C ALA A 332 -27.43 -24.89 3.22
N ILE A 333 -26.92 -24.19 4.23
CA ILE A 333 -25.62 -23.53 4.19
C ILE A 333 -24.86 -23.71 5.52
N GLY A 334 -23.56 -23.88 5.42
CA GLY A 334 -22.57 -23.86 6.48
C GLY A 334 -21.32 -23.13 6.00
N ALA A 335 -20.46 -22.72 6.91
CA ALA A 335 -19.30 -21.88 6.62
C ALA A 335 -18.02 -22.46 7.23
N TYR A 336 -16.90 -22.17 6.59
CA TYR A 336 -15.56 -22.34 7.14
C TYR A 336 -15.04 -20.98 7.59
N PHE A 337 -14.62 -20.90 8.85
CA PHE A 337 -13.93 -19.73 9.37
C PHE A 337 -12.49 -20.10 9.72
N ASP A 338 -11.56 -19.20 9.48
CA ASP A 338 -10.17 -19.38 9.88
C ASP A 338 -10.01 -19.38 11.40
N VAL A 339 -9.07 -20.16 11.93
CA VAL A 339 -8.71 -20.17 13.35
C VAL A 339 -7.36 -19.49 13.52
N PRO A 340 -7.29 -18.33 14.19
CA PRO A 340 -6.02 -17.66 14.46
C PRO A 340 -5.02 -18.58 15.18
N GLY A 341 -3.78 -18.61 14.70
CA GLY A 341 -2.67 -19.35 15.30
C GLY A 341 -2.41 -18.91 16.74
N LYS A 342 -2.67 -19.81 17.70
CA LYS A 342 -2.44 -19.58 19.12
C LYS A 342 -1.05 -20.09 19.53
N THR A 343 -0.18 -19.21 20.02
CA THR A 343 1.13 -19.64 20.55
C THR A 343 0.99 -20.27 21.93
N ARG A 344 1.96 -21.12 22.29
CA ARG A 344 2.09 -21.62 23.67
C ARG A 344 2.37 -20.47 24.63
N LEU A 345 1.97 -20.68 25.88
CA LEU A 345 2.33 -19.78 26.98
C LEU A 345 3.82 -19.91 27.27
N THR A 346 4.51 -18.78 27.41
CA THR A 346 5.95 -18.72 27.70
C THR A 346 6.18 -17.86 28.94
N GLY A 347 6.99 -18.33 29.88
CA GLY A 347 7.26 -17.69 31.17
C GLY A 347 7.05 -18.61 32.37
N GLY A 348 6.78 -18.01 33.52
CA GLY A 348 6.63 -18.69 34.80
C GLY A 348 5.27 -19.29 35.12
N LYS A 349 5.22 -20.03 36.22
CA LYS A 349 3.99 -20.60 36.79
C LYS A 349 3.49 -19.71 37.92
N GLY A 350 2.21 -19.36 37.92
CA GLY A 350 1.60 -18.46 38.91
C GLY A 350 0.82 -17.33 38.24
N GLY A 351 0.02 -16.58 39.00
CA GLY A 351 -0.85 -15.51 38.47
C GLY A 351 -2.24 -15.98 38.02
N ASN A 352 -3.13 -15.03 37.77
CA ASN A 352 -4.47 -15.29 37.25
C ASN A 352 -4.43 -15.36 35.72
N ALA A 353 -5.14 -16.33 35.14
CA ALA A 353 -5.24 -16.44 33.70
C ALA A 353 -6.01 -15.26 33.09
N PHE A 354 -5.48 -14.74 31.99
CA PHE A 354 -6.16 -13.76 31.16
C PHE A 354 -6.14 -14.19 29.70
N ASP A 355 -7.18 -13.81 28.97
CA ASP A 355 -7.31 -14.01 27.53
C ASP A 355 -8.08 -12.82 26.95
N ASP A 356 -7.45 -12.08 26.05
CA ASP A 356 -8.05 -10.90 25.44
C ASP A 356 -9.17 -11.24 24.46
N GLY A 357 -9.12 -12.46 23.89
CA GLY A 357 -9.81 -12.84 22.66
C GLY A 357 -9.08 -12.33 21.41
N VAL A 358 -9.75 -12.44 20.26
CA VAL A 358 -9.21 -12.04 18.95
C VAL A 358 -9.87 -10.74 18.48
N PHE A 359 -9.06 -9.92 17.84
CA PHE A 359 -9.33 -8.57 17.37
C PHE A 359 -8.82 -8.38 15.94
N ASP A 360 -9.12 -7.24 15.31
CA ASP A 360 -8.65 -6.94 13.96
C ASP A 360 -7.12 -6.64 13.93
N GLY A 361 -6.55 -6.26 15.08
CA GLY A 361 -5.11 -6.00 15.23
C GLY A 361 -4.78 -5.08 16.40
N ALA A 362 -3.57 -5.16 16.93
CA ALA A 362 -3.07 -4.23 17.95
C ALA A 362 -2.57 -2.90 17.34
N LYS A 363 -3.10 -1.76 17.82
CA LYS A 363 -2.73 -0.40 17.38
C LYS A 363 -1.65 0.23 18.26
N LYS A 364 -1.78 0.05 19.57
CA LYS A 364 -0.91 0.65 20.56
C LYS A 364 -0.74 -0.29 21.74
N ILE A 365 0.46 -0.33 22.28
CA ILE A 365 0.84 -1.15 23.44
C ILE A 365 1.54 -0.26 24.44
N THR A 366 1.17 -0.38 25.71
CA THR A 366 1.86 0.26 26.82
C THR A 366 2.34 -0.85 27.75
N VAL A 367 3.64 -0.90 28.01
CA VAL A 367 4.24 -1.88 28.92
C VAL A 367 4.83 -1.15 30.12
N GLY A 368 4.48 -1.60 31.32
CA GLY A 368 5.12 -1.17 32.56
C GLY A 368 6.14 -2.19 33.01
N ALA A 369 7.35 -1.74 33.31
CA ALA A 369 8.40 -2.59 33.86
C ALA A 369 9.15 -1.87 34.99
N ASP A 370 9.44 -2.59 36.06
CA ASP A 370 10.32 -2.14 37.14
C ASP A 370 11.73 -2.74 36.99
N GLU A 371 12.58 -2.56 38.01
CA GLU A 371 13.97 -3.06 38.01
C GLU A 371 14.09 -4.59 37.98
N PHE A 372 12.96 -5.31 38.11
CA PHE A 372 12.93 -6.77 38.19
C PHE A 372 12.15 -7.43 37.06
N SER A 373 11.03 -6.86 36.63
CA SER A 373 10.09 -7.54 35.75
C SER A 373 9.14 -6.61 34.99
N VAL A 374 8.49 -7.16 33.96
CA VAL A 374 7.31 -6.55 33.33
C VAL A 374 6.12 -6.73 34.28
N THR A 375 5.63 -5.60 34.78
CA THR A 375 4.58 -5.56 35.80
C THR A 375 3.20 -5.32 35.21
N TYR A 376 3.12 -4.66 34.05
CA TYR A 376 1.87 -4.23 33.44
C TYR A 376 1.94 -4.30 31.91
N ILE A 377 0.83 -4.67 31.28
CA ILE A 377 0.63 -4.54 29.84
C ILE A 377 -0.78 -4.05 29.54
N LYS A 378 -0.86 -3.04 28.68
CA LYS A 378 -2.10 -2.51 28.11
C LYS A 378 -2.00 -2.55 26.60
N ILE A 379 -3.04 -3.06 25.96
CA ILE A 379 -3.14 -3.11 24.50
C ILE A 379 -4.44 -2.45 24.06
N GLU A 380 -4.30 -1.58 23.08
CA GLU A 380 -5.39 -0.98 22.34
C GLU A 380 -5.53 -1.74 21.01
N TYR A 381 -6.49 -2.65 20.97
CA TYR A 381 -6.86 -3.39 19.77
C TYR A 381 -7.88 -2.62 18.94
N GLU A 382 -7.98 -2.91 17.65
CA GLU A 382 -9.13 -2.56 16.84
C GLU A 382 -10.14 -3.71 16.77
N LYS A 383 -11.42 -3.40 16.89
CA LYS A 383 -12.52 -4.32 16.58
C LYS A 383 -13.66 -3.56 15.94
N TYR A 384 -14.04 -3.89 14.72
CA TYR A 384 -15.12 -3.21 14.01
C TYR A 384 -14.91 -1.70 13.87
N GLY A 385 -13.68 -1.29 13.55
CA GLY A 385 -13.32 0.13 13.41
C GLY A 385 -13.26 0.93 14.72
N LYS A 386 -13.42 0.27 15.87
CA LYS A 386 -13.36 0.88 17.22
C LYS A 386 -12.14 0.41 17.97
N VAL A 387 -11.57 1.28 18.81
CA VAL A 387 -10.48 0.91 19.71
C VAL A 387 -11.06 0.23 20.96
N VAL A 388 -10.59 -0.98 21.25
CA VAL A 388 -10.92 -1.76 22.45
C VAL A 388 -9.65 -1.96 23.25
N THR A 389 -9.70 -1.56 24.52
CA THR A 389 -8.54 -1.63 25.43
C THR A 389 -8.62 -2.86 26.32
N ARG A 390 -7.49 -3.55 26.47
CA ARG A 390 -7.26 -4.64 27.42
C ARG A 390 -6.04 -4.35 28.28
N GLU A 391 -6.10 -4.70 29.56
CA GLU A 391 -5.05 -4.38 30.53
C GLU A 391 -4.85 -5.56 31.49
N HIS A 392 -3.59 -5.88 31.78
CA HIS A 392 -3.19 -6.96 32.67
C HIS A 392 -2.00 -6.55 33.53
N GLY A 393 -1.91 -7.08 34.75
CA GLY A 393 -0.86 -6.75 35.69
C GLY A 393 -1.16 -5.49 36.54
N GLU A 394 -0.14 -4.94 37.19
CA GLU A 394 -0.22 -3.74 38.02
C GLU A 394 0.78 -2.70 37.56
N ILE A 395 0.34 -1.45 37.39
CA ILE A 395 1.19 -0.34 36.94
C ILE A 395 2.30 -0.08 37.97
N ARG A 396 3.53 -0.50 37.66
CA ARG A 396 4.74 -0.25 38.44
C ARG A 396 5.96 -0.07 37.53
N GLY A 397 6.86 0.81 37.96
CA GLY A 397 8.06 1.15 37.20
C GLY A 397 7.77 2.08 36.01
N GLU A 398 8.66 2.06 35.02
CA GLU A 398 8.58 2.92 33.84
C GLU A 398 7.53 2.40 32.86
N LEU A 399 6.63 3.27 32.39
CA LEU A 399 5.68 2.97 31.33
C LEU A 399 6.27 3.37 29.98
N LYS A 400 6.45 2.39 29.09
CA LYS A 400 6.85 2.64 27.70
C LYS A 400 5.67 2.36 26.78
N GLU A 401 5.38 3.34 25.93
CA GLU A 401 4.32 3.25 24.94
C GLU A 401 4.89 3.01 23.54
N TYR A 402 4.25 2.13 22.79
CA TYR A 402 4.56 1.84 21.41
C TYR A 402 3.28 1.89 20.56
N THR A 403 3.27 2.81 19.59
CA THR A 403 2.20 2.89 18.58
C THR A 403 2.71 2.26 17.30
N VAL A 404 1.94 1.34 16.72
CA VAL A 404 2.30 0.68 15.46
C VAL A 404 2.32 1.72 14.34
N PRO A 405 3.47 1.96 13.66
CA PRO A 405 3.58 2.98 12.63
C PRO A 405 2.68 2.66 11.43
N ASN A 406 2.00 3.61 10.79
CA ASN A 406 1.21 3.35 9.57
C ASN A 406 0.14 2.24 9.69
N TYR A 407 -0.39 2.00 10.88
CA TYR A 407 -1.52 1.08 11.07
C TYR A 407 -2.73 1.52 10.20
N PRO A 408 -3.44 0.61 9.49
CA PRO A 408 -3.34 -0.85 9.54
C PRO A 408 -2.33 -1.49 8.58
N ASP A 409 -1.63 -0.72 7.75
CA ASP A 409 -0.72 -1.22 6.71
C ASP A 409 0.64 -1.72 7.25
N ASP A 410 0.95 -1.39 8.49
CA ASP A 410 1.94 -2.08 9.31
C ASP A 410 1.24 -2.69 10.51
N TYR A 411 1.73 -3.83 10.97
CA TYR A 411 1.09 -4.59 12.02
C TYR A 411 2.08 -5.49 12.73
N ILE A 412 1.82 -5.83 13.99
CA ILE A 412 2.74 -6.65 14.78
C ILE A 412 2.74 -8.09 14.28
N THR A 413 3.92 -8.63 14.01
CA THR A 413 4.15 -10.01 13.54
C THR A 413 4.84 -10.87 14.59
N ALA A 414 5.42 -10.25 15.63
CA ALA A 414 6.09 -10.97 16.70
C ALA A 414 5.99 -10.28 18.06
N VAL A 415 5.91 -11.08 19.13
CA VAL A 415 6.03 -10.65 20.52
C VAL A 415 7.25 -11.34 21.12
N GLY A 416 8.31 -10.58 21.38
CA GLY A 416 9.55 -11.10 21.95
C GLY A 416 9.82 -10.55 23.34
N GLY A 417 10.80 -11.13 24.02
CA GLY A 417 11.19 -10.74 25.36
C GLY A 417 12.05 -11.78 26.05
N SER A 418 12.14 -11.69 27.36
CA SER A 418 12.82 -12.66 28.21
C SER A 418 12.03 -12.94 29.49
N TYR A 419 12.32 -14.06 30.14
CA TYR A 419 11.81 -14.38 31.47
C TYR A 419 12.90 -15.00 32.33
N ASP A 420 12.85 -14.71 33.63
CA ASP A 420 13.81 -15.24 34.60
C ASP A 420 13.16 -15.49 35.95
N HIS A 421 13.84 -16.25 36.79
CA HIS A 421 13.51 -16.38 38.20
C HIS A 421 13.89 -15.10 38.96
N VAL A 422 12.89 -14.35 39.41
CA VAL A 422 13.08 -13.13 40.19
C VAL A 422 13.11 -13.48 41.68
N PHE A 423 14.31 -13.54 42.26
CA PHE A 423 14.52 -13.93 43.66
C PHE A 423 13.75 -13.08 44.69
N THR A 424 13.51 -11.80 44.40
CA THR A 424 12.72 -10.90 45.25
C THR A 424 11.28 -11.40 45.46
N TYR A 425 10.72 -12.07 44.44
CA TYR A 425 9.35 -12.59 44.46
C TYR A 425 9.28 -14.12 44.49
N ASP A 426 10.44 -14.79 44.47
CA ASP A 426 10.59 -16.25 44.43
C ASP A 426 9.70 -16.91 43.36
N THR A 427 9.67 -16.31 42.18
CA THR A 427 8.86 -16.78 41.05
C THR A 427 9.50 -16.41 39.71
N THR A 428 9.12 -17.13 38.65
CA THR A 428 9.53 -16.80 37.28
C THR A 428 8.57 -15.78 36.69
N LEU A 429 9.11 -14.67 36.19
CA LEU A 429 8.36 -13.54 35.63
C LEU A 429 8.91 -13.18 34.24
N ILE A 430 8.06 -12.57 33.42
CA ILE A 430 8.53 -11.89 32.22
C ILE A 430 9.40 -10.71 32.66
N THR A 431 10.66 -10.69 32.23
CA THR A 431 11.66 -9.68 32.60
C THR A 431 11.77 -8.58 31.56
N SER A 432 11.42 -8.89 30.31
CA SER A 432 11.35 -7.90 29.24
C SER A 432 10.30 -8.23 28.17
N LEU A 433 9.87 -7.21 27.42
CA LEU A 433 9.04 -7.34 26.23
C LEU A 433 9.44 -6.36 25.12
N TYR A 434 9.32 -6.81 23.87
CA TYR A 434 9.36 -6.00 22.66
C TYR A 434 8.41 -6.56 21.59
N PHE A 435 8.02 -5.73 20.63
CA PHE A 435 7.09 -6.07 19.56
C PHE A 435 7.72 -5.78 18.20
N THR A 436 7.63 -6.71 17.24
CA THR A 436 8.15 -6.51 15.87
C THR A 436 7.01 -6.39 14.89
N THR A 437 7.09 -5.46 13.93
CA THR A 437 6.06 -5.23 12.92
C THR A 437 6.37 -5.87 11.56
N SER A 438 5.39 -5.90 10.66
CA SER A 438 5.49 -6.48 9.32
C SER A 438 6.43 -5.69 8.40
N ARG A 439 6.70 -4.41 8.72
CA ARG A 439 7.74 -3.60 8.07
C ARG A 439 9.10 -3.65 8.77
N GLY A 440 9.25 -4.51 9.76
CA GLY A 440 10.53 -4.75 10.45
C GLY A 440 10.86 -3.73 11.54
N PHE A 441 9.91 -2.87 11.97
CA PHE A 441 10.11 -2.01 13.12
C PHE A 441 10.03 -2.82 14.41
N THR A 442 10.92 -2.55 15.36
CA THR A 442 10.87 -3.13 16.71
C THR A 442 10.53 -2.03 17.71
N SER A 443 9.60 -2.30 18.62
CA SER A 443 9.31 -1.39 19.72
C SER A 443 10.54 -1.22 20.62
N PRO A 444 10.64 -0.11 21.37
CA PRO A 444 11.59 -0.03 22.47
C PRO A 444 11.43 -1.24 23.41
N LEU A 445 12.55 -1.70 23.97
CA LEU A 445 12.54 -2.75 24.99
C LEU A 445 11.95 -2.20 26.29
N SER A 446 10.97 -2.91 26.82
CA SER A 446 10.39 -2.63 28.13
C SER A 446 10.87 -3.67 29.13
N GLY A 447 11.48 -3.23 30.23
CA GLY A 447 12.21 -4.09 31.16
C GLY A 447 13.64 -4.37 30.68
N GLU A 448 14.28 -5.38 31.28
CA GLU A 448 15.67 -5.75 31.01
C GLU A 448 15.76 -7.22 30.57
N ILE A 449 16.62 -7.50 29.58
CA ILE A 449 16.89 -8.87 29.16
C ILE A 449 17.58 -9.62 30.30
N ARG A 450 16.87 -10.59 30.90
CA ARG A 450 17.37 -11.46 31.97
C ARG A 450 16.73 -12.84 31.82
N GLY A 451 17.52 -13.89 31.98
CA GLY A 451 17.07 -15.29 31.87
C GLY A 451 16.94 -15.78 30.43
N GLU A 452 15.91 -16.58 30.16
CA GLU A 452 15.66 -17.18 28.84
C GLU A 452 14.88 -16.21 27.93
N GLU A 453 15.38 -16.03 26.71
CA GLU A 453 14.72 -15.23 25.67
C GLU A 453 13.65 -16.03 24.93
N PHE A 454 12.61 -15.35 24.47
CA PHE A 454 11.55 -15.92 23.65
C PHE A 454 11.12 -14.99 22.54
N ASN A 455 10.54 -15.59 21.50
CA ASN A 455 9.98 -14.88 20.36
C ASN A 455 8.74 -15.62 19.84
N LEU A 456 7.56 -15.09 20.15
CA LEU A 456 6.27 -15.61 19.73
C LEU A 456 5.93 -15.06 18.35
N LYS A 457 5.71 -15.93 17.37
CA LYS A 457 5.35 -15.58 16.00
C LYS A 457 4.19 -16.46 15.50
N GLY A 458 3.36 -15.89 14.64
CA GLY A 458 2.37 -16.65 13.86
C GLY A 458 3.03 -17.42 12.73
N GLU A 459 2.39 -18.51 12.29
CA GLU A 459 2.74 -19.15 11.03
C GLU A 459 2.62 -18.13 9.89
N ASN A 460 3.54 -18.16 8.92
CA ASN A 460 3.55 -17.27 7.74
C ASN A 460 3.59 -15.76 8.02
N GLY A 461 4.03 -15.31 9.21
CA GLY A 461 4.15 -13.88 9.51
C GLY A 461 2.80 -13.18 9.78
N GLY A 462 1.85 -13.94 10.32
CA GLY A 462 0.52 -13.43 10.70
C GLY A 462 0.53 -12.24 11.64
N LYS A 463 -0.55 -11.46 11.59
CA LYS A 463 -0.81 -10.26 12.39
C LYS A 463 -1.21 -10.61 13.82
N LEU A 464 -0.67 -9.91 14.82
CA LEU A 464 -1.06 -10.04 16.22
C LEU A 464 -2.48 -9.53 16.41
N VAL A 465 -3.37 -10.45 16.78
CA VAL A 465 -4.81 -10.22 16.93
C VAL A 465 -5.27 -10.40 18.38
N GLY A 466 -4.41 -10.82 19.31
CA GLY A 466 -4.75 -10.93 20.72
C GLY A 466 -3.61 -11.46 21.58
N LEU A 467 -3.72 -11.30 22.90
CA LEU A 467 -2.82 -11.91 23.89
C LEU A 467 -3.59 -12.78 24.88
N HIS A 468 -2.89 -13.79 25.39
CA HIS A 468 -3.32 -14.60 26.53
C HIS A 468 -2.13 -14.83 27.45
N GLY A 469 -2.36 -15.11 28.73
CA GLY A 469 -1.26 -15.16 29.68
C GLY A 469 -1.68 -15.47 31.11
N LEU A 470 -0.70 -15.32 32.00
CA LEU A 470 -0.89 -15.36 33.44
C LEU A 470 -0.34 -14.06 34.03
N GLY A 471 -1.16 -13.34 34.78
CA GLY A 471 -0.80 -12.05 35.36
C GLY A 471 -1.42 -11.82 36.74
N GLY A 472 -0.73 -11.03 37.55
CA GLY A 472 -1.16 -10.62 38.88
C GLY A 472 -0.47 -9.32 39.28
N THR A 473 0.38 -9.37 40.29
CA THR A 473 1.28 -8.27 40.65
C THR A 473 2.31 -7.97 39.55
N ALA A 474 2.68 -8.99 38.76
CA ALA A 474 3.50 -8.86 37.57
C ALA A 474 3.02 -9.83 36.48
N ILE A 475 3.60 -9.76 35.28
CA ILE A 475 3.29 -10.69 34.20
C ILE A 475 4.14 -11.96 34.38
N ASN A 476 3.49 -13.07 34.74
CA ASN A 476 4.17 -14.35 34.96
C ASN A 476 4.52 -15.02 33.63
N ALA A 477 3.56 -15.05 32.72
CA ALA A 477 3.71 -15.70 31.42
C ALA A 477 2.83 -15.05 30.36
N ILE A 478 3.26 -15.13 29.10
CA ILE A 478 2.59 -14.51 27.96
C ILE A 478 2.52 -15.45 26.76
N GLY A 479 1.44 -15.34 26.01
CA GLY A 479 1.14 -16.03 24.77
C GLY A 479 0.37 -15.08 23.85
N ALA A 480 0.33 -15.40 22.56
CA ALA A 480 -0.24 -14.54 21.53
C ALA A 480 -1.17 -15.32 20.59
N TYR A 481 -2.11 -14.59 19.99
CA TYR A 481 -2.90 -15.02 18.85
C TYR A 481 -2.44 -14.25 17.62
N PHE A 482 -2.11 -14.97 16.56
CA PHE A 482 -1.78 -14.41 15.25
C PHE A 482 -2.81 -14.85 14.22
N ASP A 483 -3.17 -14.03 13.24
CA ASP A 483 -3.91 -14.53 12.07
C ASP A 483 -3.02 -15.48 11.22
N THR A 484 -3.60 -16.22 10.26
CA THR A 484 -2.88 -17.31 9.55
C THR A 484 -1.97 -16.87 8.41
N GLY A 485 -1.94 -15.58 8.05
CA GLY A 485 -1.17 -15.05 6.91
C GLY A 485 -1.60 -15.60 5.54
N SER A 486 -1.58 -14.80 4.46
CA SER A 486 -1.80 -15.33 3.10
C SER A 486 -0.53 -16.02 2.60
N GLN A 487 -0.65 -17.22 2.02
CA GLN A 487 0.46 -17.86 1.32
C GLN A 487 0.93 -16.99 0.15
N GLY A 488 2.12 -16.41 0.29
CA GLY A 488 2.94 -16.04 -0.85
C GLY A 488 3.83 -17.23 -1.20
N GLY A 489 3.38 -18.11 -2.08
CA GLY A 489 4.11 -19.35 -2.36
C GLY A 489 4.19 -19.70 -3.84
N GLY A 490 5.32 -19.35 -4.47
CA GLY A 490 5.84 -20.20 -5.53
C GLY A 490 5.99 -21.62 -4.97
N GLY A 491 5.44 -22.60 -5.69
CA GLY A 491 5.57 -23.99 -5.31
C GLY A 491 7.01 -24.45 -5.45
N ASP A 492 7.52 -25.13 -4.43
CA ASP A 492 8.32 -26.33 -4.66
C ASP A 492 8.20 -27.28 -3.46
N SER A 493 8.18 -28.55 -3.85
CA SER A 493 7.94 -29.76 -3.07
C SER A 493 8.93 -30.00 -1.93
N LYS A 494 8.39 -30.52 -0.82
CA LYS A 494 9.11 -31.21 0.27
C LYS A 494 10.19 -32.18 -0.25
N PRO A 495 11.34 -32.25 0.44
CA PRO A 495 11.90 -33.56 0.74
C PRO A 495 12.21 -33.76 2.24
N ASP A 496 12.30 -35.05 2.54
CA ASP A 496 12.50 -35.74 3.81
C ASP A 496 13.84 -35.41 4.49
N GLY A 497 13.95 -35.70 5.77
CA GLY A 497 14.98 -35.20 6.67
C GLY A 497 16.37 -35.83 6.52
N SER A 498 17.39 -35.06 6.90
CA SER A 498 18.54 -35.51 7.70
C SER A 498 19.39 -34.29 8.11
N GLU A 499 19.79 -34.24 9.38
CA GLU A 499 20.69 -33.24 9.95
C GLU A 499 22.04 -33.17 9.22
N THR A 500 22.53 -31.95 8.94
CA THR A 500 23.90 -31.47 9.25
C THR A 500 23.99 -29.96 8.95
N ASN A 501 24.42 -29.15 9.93
CA ASN A 501 24.85 -27.74 9.79
C ASN A 501 26.34 -27.69 9.34
N PRO A 502 26.95 -26.53 9.00
CA PRO A 502 26.41 -25.21 8.58
C PRO A 502 27.11 -24.65 7.31
N GLY A 503 26.51 -23.69 6.60
CA GLY A 503 27.27 -22.89 5.61
C GLY A 503 26.48 -22.06 4.61
N LYS A 504 26.72 -20.74 4.67
CA LYS A 504 26.52 -19.68 3.66
C LYS A 504 25.10 -19.14 3.44
N ASN A 505 24.94 -17.93 3.98
CA ASN A 505 23.96 -16.91 3.63
C ASN A 505 24.00 -16.58 2.13
N ASP A 506 22.86 -16.74 1.45
CA ASP A 506 22.54 -16.01 0.24
C ASP A 506 21.16 -15.35 0.44
N LEU A 507 21.18 -14.13 0.98
CA LEU A 507 20.00 -13.27 1.08
C LEU A 507 19.81 -12.51 -0.24
N LYS A 508 18.59 -12.62 -0.76
CA LYS A 508 18.04 -11.88 -1.91
C LYS A 508 18.06 -10.36 -1.65
N PRO A 509 18.31 -9.49 -2.65
CA PRO A 509 18.53 -8.05 -2.40
C PRO A 509 17.25 -7.28 -2.11
N ASP A 510 17.31 -6.44 -1.09
CA ASP A 510 16.28 -5.49 -0.63
C ASP A 510 16.32 -4.17 -1.43
N ALA A 511 15.18 -3.49 -1.56
CA ALA A 511 14.91 -2.39 -2.50
C ALA A 511 15.31 -0.99 -1.99
N SER A 512 16.39 -0.89 -1.21
CA SER A 512 16.96 0.39 -0.75
C SER A 512 18.48 0.27 -0.77
N GLY A 513 19.23 1.38 -0.88
CA GLY A 513 20.70 1.39 -0.89
C GLY A 513 21.32 1.04 0.47
N LYS A 514 20.79 0.00 1.13
CA LYS A 514 21.17 -0.50 2.45
C LYS A 514 22.57 -1.09 2.38
N THR A 515 23.51 -0.52 3.13
CA THR A 515 24.84 -1.11 3.33
C THR A 515 24.77 -2.26 4.34
N GLY A 516 25.78 -3.14 4.34
CA GLY A 516 25.95 -4.11 5.42
C GLY A 516 26.22 -3.44 6.78
N LEU A 517 26.14 -4.24 7.84
CA LEU A 517 26.54 -3.85 9.20
C LEU A 517 28.06 -3.99 9.36
N VAL A 518 28.70 -3.01 9.99
CA VAL A 518 30.10 -3.06 10.42
C VAL A 518 30.18 -2.84 11.93
N GLY A 519 31.01 -3.63 12.62
CA GLY A 519 31.10 -3.64 14.09
C GLY A 519 30.77 -5.02 14.68
N GLY A 520 30.37 -5.04 15.96
CA GLY A 520 30.08 -6.27 16.72
C GLY A 520 28.68 -6.85 16.52
N GLU A 521 28.55 -8.14 16.81
CA GLU A 521 27.28 -8.89 16.68
C GLU A 521 26.36 -8.73 17.90
N SER A 522 26.90 -8.23 19.02
CA SER A 522 26.17 -7.95 20.25
C SER A 522 25.27 -6.71 20.14
N GLY A 523 24.32 -6.55 21.05
CA GLY A 523 23.41 -5.39 21.09
C GLY A 523 22.13 -5.56 20.24
N ASN A 524 21.13 -4.75 20.55
CA ASN A 524 19.81 -4.80 19.92
C ASN A 524 19.88 -4.17 18.52
N THR A 525 19.28 -4.82 17.53
CA THR A 525 19.22 -4.25 16.18
C THR A 525 18.33 -3.02 16.17
N PHE A 526 18.77 -1.96 15.49
CA PHE A 526 17.95 -0.79 15.20
C PHE A 526 17.91 -0.50 13.70
N ASP A 527 16.83 0.11 13.24
CA ASP A 527 16.63 0.51 11.86
C ASP A 527 15.79 1.80 11.82
N ASP A 528 16.39 2.89 11.35
CA ASP A 528 15.73 4.20 11.27
C ASP A 528 14.65 4.23 10.18
N GLY A 529 14.76 3.34 9.18
CA GLY A 529 13.99 3.43 7.93
C GLY A 529 14.51 4.52 7.00
N VAL A 530 13.71 4.86 5.98
CA VAL A 530 14.11 5.76 4.88
C VAL A 530 13.43 7.13 5.01
N PHE A 531 14.24 8.17 5.13
CA PHE A 531 13.86 9.58 5.23
C PHE A 531 14.13 10.36 3.96
N ASP A 532 13.75 11.63 3.97
CA ASP A 532 14.09 12.55 2.90
C ASP A 532 15.53 13.00 2.98
N GLY A 533 16.15 13.13 4.15
CA GLY A 533 17.54 13.56 4.34
C GLY A 533 17.89 13.90 5.79
N VAL A 534 19.10 14.40 6.04
CA VAL A 534 19.61 14.69 7.40
C VAL A 534 19.87 16.18 7.59
N LYS A 535 19.42 16.75 8.71
CA LYS A 535 19.67 18.14 9.14
C LYS A 535 20.75 18.26 10.21
N LYS A 536 20.81 17.30 11.12
CA LYS A 536 21.71 17.36 12.27
C LYS A 536 22.05 15.98 12.78
N ILE A 537 23.30 15.80 13.19
CA ILE A 537 23.79 14.59 13.84
C ILE A 537 24.39 14.99 15.18
N THR A 538 24.02 14.28 16.25
CA THR A 538 24.62 14.42 17.58
C THR A 538 25.18 13.07 17.98
N VAL A 539 26.46 12.99 18.31
CA VAL A 539 27.11 11.75 18.72
C VAL A 539 27.70 11.93 20.11
N GLY A 540 27.43 10.98 21.00
CA GLY A 540 28.07 10.84 22.30
C GLY A 540 29.12 9.74 22.26
N ALA A 541 30.32 10.06 22.73
CA ALA A 541 31.40 9.11 22.86
C ALA A 541 32.17 9.37 24.16
N ASN A 542 32.59 8.30 24.84
CA ASN A 542 33.49 8.37 25.98
C ASN A 542 34.96 8.28 25.51
N GLU A 543 35.90 8.02 26.42
CA GLU A 543 37.33 7.94 26.07
C GLU A 543 37.69 6.78 25.13
N ASP A 544 36.80 5.77 25.03
CA ASP A 544 37.09 4.48 24.41
C ASP A 544 36.15 4.15 23.22
N TYR A 545 34.88 4.57 23.23
CA TYR A 545 33.91 4.20 22.18
C TYR A 545 32.71 5.15 22.05
N VAL A 546 31.99 5.01 20.93
CA VAL A 546 30.74 5.70 20.65
C VAL A 546 29.61 5.05 21.44
N THR A 547 28.98 5.83 22.31
CA THR A 547 27.92 5.32 23.19
C THR A 547 26.53 5.69 22.73
N TYR A 548 26.39 6.81 22.00
CA TYR A 548 25.10 7.38 21.61
C TYR A 548 25.16 8.03 20.23
N ILE A 549 24.10 7.87 19.44
CA ILE A 549 23.90 8.61 18.20
C ILE A 549 22.44 9.08 18.10
N LYS A 550 22.26 10.35 17.73
CA LYS A 550 20.97 10.96 17.45
C LYS A 550 21.03 11.67 16.11
N ILE A 551 20.03 11.43 15.29
CA ILE A 551 19.92 12.03 13.96
C ILE A 551 18.58 12.73 13.81
N GLU A 552 18.64 14.00 13.40
CA GLU A 552 17.50 14.76 12.96
C GLU A 552 17.36 14.62 11.44
N TYR A 553 16.43 13.77 11.03
CA TYR A 553 16.03 13.55 9.65
C TYR A 553 14.95 14.54 9.19
N VAL A 554 14.74 14.63 7.89
CA VAL A 554 13.60 15.30 7.25
C VAL A 554 12.67 14.25 6.67
N LYS A 555 11.37 14.34 6.92
CA LYS A 555 10.31 13.55 6.27
C LYS A 555 9.14 14.45 5.90
N ASP A 556 8.78 14.49 4.63
CA ASP A 556 7.71 15.32 4.08
C ASP A 556 7.83 16.80 4.52
N GLY A 557 9.08 17.30 4.52
CA GLY A 557 9.41 18.68 4.92
C GLY A 557 9.45 18.95 6.44
N LYS A 558 9.10 17.98 7.29
CA LYS A 558 9.16 18.09 8.76
C LYS A 558 10.43 17.45 9.32
N ALA A 559 10.94 17.97 10.44
CA ALA A 559 12.07 17.38 11.14
C ALA A 559 11.59 16.22 12.04
N GLU A 560 12.23 15.06 11.93
CA GLU A 560 12.01 13.89 12.77
C GLU A 560 13.33 13.44 13.39
N THR A 561 13.29 12.95 14.62
CA THR A 561 14.49 12.50 15.32
C THR A 561 14.47 11.00 15.50
N ARG A 562 15.64 10.36 15.37
CA ARG A 562 15.92 8.99 15.82
C ARG A 562 17.14 8.99 16.71
N GLU A 563 17.19 8.11 17.70
CA GLU A 563 18.30 8.02 18.65
C GLU A 563 18.56 6.57 19.07
N HIS A 564 19.83 6.24 19.25
CA HIS A 564 20.30 4.90 19.60
C HIS A 564 21.46 5.01 20.57
N GLY A 565 21.57 4.02 21.46
CA GLY A 565 22.62 4.00 22.48
C GLY A 565 22.27 4.77 23.76
N GLU A 566 23.20 4.85 24.70
CA GLU A 566 23.06 5.61 25.95
C GLU A 566 24.04 6.79 26.00
N ILE A 567 23.56 7.94 26.48
CA ILE A 567 24.37 9.15 26.58
C ILE A 567 25.45 8.95 27.64
N SER A 568 26.70 8.87 27.18
CA SER A 568 27.89 8.83 28.03
C SER A 568 29.03 9.56 27.32
N GLY A 569 29.83 10.33 28.07
CA GLY A 569 30.87 11.20 27.51
C GLY A 569 30.36 12.51 26.88
N GLU A 570 31.21 13.15 26.07
CA GLU A 570 30.92 14.48 25.50
C GLU A 570 30.02 14.36 24.26
N LEU A 571 28.90 15.09 24.25
CA LEU A 571 28.04 15.21 23.07
C LEU A 571 28.61 16.25 22.11
N LYS A 572 28.88 15.83 20.87
CA LYS A 572 29.29 16.73 19.79
C LYS A 572 28.25 16.70 18.68
N GLU A 573 28.07 17.83 18.02
CA GLU A 573 27.06 18.02 16.99
C GLU A 573 27.68 18.35 15.64
N PHE A 574 27.05 17.87 14.57
CA PHE A 574 27.36 18.23 13.20
C PHE A 574 26.07 18.67 12.49
N LEU A 575 26.04 19.94 12.10
CA LEU A 575 24.91 20.54 11.39
C LEU A 575 25.09 20.37 9.87
N VAL A 576 24.01 19.99 9.20
CA VAL A 576 23.96 19.80 7.75
C VAL A 576 23.02 20.85 7.16
N ASP A 577 23.52 21.65 6.21
CA ASP A 577 22.73 22.71 5.54
C ASP A 577 21.73 22.12 4.54
N TYR A 578 20.73 21.39 5.05
CA TYR A 578 19.70 20.73 4.26
C TYR A 578 18.69 21.73 3.66
N PRO A 579 18.31 21.62 2.36
CA PRO A 579 18.62 20.55 1.40
C PRO A 579 19.87 20.80 0.53
N LYS A 580 20.61 21.89 0.75
CA LYS A 580 21.76 22.28 -0.08
C LYS A 580 22.97 21.35 0.11
N GLN A 581 23.09 20.76 1.29
CA GLN A 581 24.11 19.78 1.65
C GLN A 581 23.43 18.50 2.13
N ASN A 582 24.01 17.36 1.77
CA ASN A 582 23.53 16.04 2.15
C ASN A 582 24.71 15.21 2.67
N ILE A 583 24.49 14.29 3.62
CA ILE A 583 25.53 13.34 4.00
C ILE A 583 25.65 12.28 2.90
N THR A 584 26.88 11.93 2.52
CA THR A 584 27.19 10.96 1.45
C THR A 584 28.08 9.81 1.94
N THR A 585 28.70 9.99 3.11
CA THR A 585 29.57 9.01 3.75
C THR A 585 29.25 8.92 5.25
N VAL A 586 29.21 7.68 5.77
CA VAL A 586 29.32 7.37 7.20
C VAL A 586 30.59 6.54 7.37
N GLY A 587 31.61 7.06 8.04
CA GLY A 587 32.87 6.35 8.27
C GLY A 587 33.24 6.31 9.73
N GLY A 588 34.26 5.52 10.07
CA GLY A 588 34.65 5.36 11.46
C GLY A 588 35.65 4.24 11.68
N SER A 589 35.76 3.80 12.93
CA SER A 589 36.52 2.62 13.33
C SER A 589 35.73 1.79 14.34
N TYR A 590 36.04 0.50 14.43
CA TYR A 590 35.58 -0.39 15.49
C TYR A 590 36.73 -1.26 16.00
N ASP A 591 36.64 -1.68 17.24
CA ASP A 591 37.61 -2.58 17.86
C ASP A 591 36.94 -3.48 18.91
N HIS A 592 37.57 -4.60 19.23
CA HIS A 592 37.14 -5.52 20.27
C HIS A 592 37.49 -4.96 21.65
N ASN A 593 36.46 -4.72 22.47
CA ASN A 593 36.63 -4.30 23.85
C ASN A 593 36.70 -5.51 24.79
N PHE A 594 37.90 -5.81 25.28
CA PHE A 594 38.16 -6.95 26.17
C PHE A 594 37.48 -6.84 27.54
N SER A 595 37.07 -5.65 27.98
CA SER A 595 36.36 -5.48 29.26
C SER A 595 34.90 -5.93 29.18
N TYR A 596 34.31 -5.83 27.99
CA TYR A 596 32.92 -6.20 27.71
C TYR A 596 32.81 -7.43 26.79
N ASP A 597 33.94 -8.00 26.39
CA ASP A 597 34.06 -9.11 25.43
C ASP A 597 33.19 -8.92 24.18
N THR A 598 33.21 -7.70 23.62
CA THR A 598 32.40 -7.35 22.45
C THR A 598 33.11 -6.33 21.57
N THR A 599 32.86 -6.40 20.27
CA THR A 599 33.29 -5.37 19.31
C THR A 599 32.35 -4.17 19.36
N LEU A 600 32.91 -2.96 19.44
CA LEU A 600 32.18 -1.69 19.56
C LEU A 600 32.68 -0.70 18.51
N ILE A 601 31.80 0.21 18.08
CA ILE A 601 32.19 1.36 17.27
C ILE A 601 33.03 2.31 18.14
N THR A 602 34.30 2.50 17.79
CA THR A 602 35.25 3.34 18.55
C THR A 602 35.28 4.77 18.07
N SER A 603 35.00 5.00 16.77
CA SER A 603 34.85 6.35 16.22
C SER A 603 33.86 6.44 15.06
N LEU A 604 33.31 7.64 14.82
CA LEU A 604 32.47 7.98 13.68
C LEU A 604 32.86 9.33 13.06
N TYR A 605 32.67 9.46 11.75
CA TYR A 605 32.69 10.72 11.03
C TYR A 605 31.70 10.68 9.85
N PHE A 606 31.29 11.86 9.39
CA PHE A 606 30.35 12.00 8.29
C PHE A 606 30.91 12.96 7.24
N GLU A 607 30.72 12.66 5.95
CA GLU A 607 31.11 13.58 4.86
C GLU A 607 29.88 14.06 4.10
N THR A 608 29.80 15.35 3.84
CA THR A 608 28.72 15.96 3.07
C THR A 608 29.03 15.94 1.56
N SER A 609 27.99 16.17 0.75
CA SER A 609 28.03 16.24 -0.72
C SER A 609 28.92 17.36 -1.27
N ASN A 610 29.27 18.37 -0.46
CA ASN A 610 30.22 19.42 -0.81
C ASN A 610 31.62 19.19 -0.22
N GLY A 611 31.90 17.99 0.32
CA GLY A 611 33.22 17.58 0.80
C GLY A 611 33.58 18.10 2.20
N ILE A 612 32.61 18.51 3.02
CA ILE A 612 32.85 18.87 4.42
C ILE A 612 32.81 17.58 5.26
N THR A 613 33.88 17.30 5.98
CA THR A 613 33.94 16.22 6.95
C THR A 613 33.59 16.74 8.34
N SER A 614 32.74 16.02 9.06
CA SER A 614 32.44 16.31 10.47
C SER A 614 33.72 16.21 11.33
N PRO A 615 33.71 16.75 12.56
CA PRO A 615 34.67 16.32 13.57
C PRO A 615 34.62 14.79 13.73
N LEU A 616 35.76 14.19 14.07
CA LEU A 616 35.79 12.79 14.49
C LEU A 616 35.10 12.68 15.85
N PHE A 617 34.08 11.84 15.92
CA PHE A 617 33.38 11.49 17.14
C PHE A 617 34.02 10.22 17.72
N GLY A 618 34.36 10.23 19.02
CA GLY A 618 35.17 9.16 19.63
C GLY A 618 36.66 9.26 19.29
N LYS A 619 37.39 8.17 19.45
CA LYS A 619 38.84 8.11 19.26
C LYS A 619 39.19 6.96 18.31
N LYS A 620 40.11 7.23 17.37
CA LYS A 620 40.69 6.17 16.56
C LYS A 620 41.62 5.34 17.45
N ASP A 621 41.29 4.07 17.67
CA ASP A 621 42.21 3.20 18.40
C ASP A 621 43.50 3.01 17.60
N GLY A 622 44.62 3.15 18.31
CA GLY A 622 45.96 3.03 17.74
C GLY A 622 46.26 1.60 17.32
N GLU A 623 46.96 1.45 16.19
CA GLU A 623 47.56 0.24 15.59
C GLU A 623 46.68 -1.03 15.40
N ASN A 624 45.55 -1.22 16.08
CA ASN A 624 44.74 -2.46 16.07
C ASN A 624 43.27 -2.32 15.65
N GLY A 625 42.65 -1.12 15.70
CA GLY A 625 41.24 -0.93 15.32
C GLY A 625 41.00 -0.94 13.81
N GLU A 626 39.93 -1.59 13.35
CA GLU A 626 39.56 -1.67 11.93
C GLU A 626 38.78 -0.42 11.49
N ASN A 627 39.17 0.19 10.36
CA ASN A 627 38.47 1.34 9.81
C ASN A 627 37.39 0.87 8.84
N PHE A 628 36.26 1.57 8.83
CA PHE A 628 35.19 1.33 7.87
C PHE A 628 34.71 2.60 7.20
N THR A 629 34.08 2.42 6.05
CA THR A 629 33.46 3.50 5.29
C THR A 629 32.24 2.96 4.57
N LEU A 630 31.08 3.54 4.87
CA LEU A 630 29.79 3.26 4.24
C LEU A 630 29.45 4.42 3.32
N LYS A 631 29.31 4.12 2.01
CA LYS A 631 28.90 5.09 0.99
C LYS A 631 27.88 4.43 0.07
N GLY A 632 26.92 5.22 -0.42
CA GLY A 632 26.05 4.80 -1.52
C GLY A 632 26.86 4.64 -2.81
N LYS A 633 26.36 3.85 -3.76
CA LYS A 633 27.13 3.45 -4.95
C LYS A 633 27.56 4.63 -5.83
N ASN A 634 26.87 5.78 -5.70
CA ASN A 634 26.99 6.96 -6.56
C ASN A 634 26.98 8.30 -5.80
N GLY A 635 27.55 8.38 -4.59
CA GLY A 635 27.47 9.60 -3.77
C GLY A 635 26.06 9.94 -3.30
N GLU A 636 25.22 8.91 -3.27
CA GLU A 636 23.82 8.96 -2.85
C GLU A 636 23.73 9.51 -1.42
N LYS A 637 22.61 10.15 -1.15
CA LYS A 637 22.36 10.85 0.10
C LYS A 637 21.96 9.89 1.20
N LEU A 638 22.52 10.05 2.40
CA LEU A 638 22.11 9.33 3.59
C LEU A 638 20.66 9.67 3.92
N VAL A 639 19.84 8.63 3.98
CA VAL A 639 18.41 8.72 4.28
C VAL A 639 18.02 7.87 5.48
N GLY A 640 18.97 7.19 6.12
CA GLY A 640 18.70 6.42 7.33
C GLY A 640 19.94 5.70 7.81
N LEU A 641 19.93 5.26 9.07
CA LEU A 641 20.89 4.32 9.63
C LEU A 641 20.19 3.05 10.09
N HIS A 642 20.93 1.95 10.08
CA HIS A 642 20.57 0.74 10.81
C HIS A 642 21.81 0.27 11.57
N GLY A 643 21.66 -0.61 12.55
CA GLY A 643 22.78 -0.93 13.40
C GLY A 643 22.43 -1.88 14.52
N ARG A 644 23.36 -1.97 15.48
CA ARG A 644 23.17 -2.63 16.77
C ARG A 644 23.61 -1.67 17.87
N GLY A 645 22.79 -1.52 18.89
CA GLY A 645 23.07 -0.63 20.01
C GLY A 645 22.48 -1.11 21.34
N GLY A 646 23.01 -0.58 22.43
CA GLY A 646 22.58 -0.81 23.81
C GLY A 646 23.17 0.28 24.70
N THR A 647 24.01 -0.08 25.68
CA THR A 647 24.82 0.89 26.43
C THR A 647 25.90 1.57 25.56
N ALA A 648 26.26 0.95 24.44
CA ALA A 648 27.13 1.51 23.41
C ALA A 648 26.64 1.17 21.99
N ILE A 649 27.24 1.78 20.97
CA ILE A 649 26.97 1.42 19.58
C ILE A 649 27.88 0.24 19.20
N ASN A 650 27.28 -0.94 19.03
CA ASN A 650 27.98 -2.17 18.69
C ASN A 650 28.29 -2.25 17.20
N ALA A 651 27.31 -1.95 16.35
CA ALA A 651 27.48 -1.97 14.90
C ALA A 651 26.64 -0.88 14.22
N ILE A 652 27.05 -0.49 13.02
CA ILE A 652 26.38 0.54 12.24
C ILE A 652 26.33 0.18 10.76
N GLY A 653 25.28 0.63 10.10
CA GLY A 653 24.94 0.45 8.70
C GLY A 653 24.15 1.67 8.25
N ALA A 654 24.05 1.89 6.94
CA ALA A 654 23.47 3.09 6.37
C ALA A 654 22.49 2.77 5.24
N TYR A 655 21.49 3.63 5.08
CA TYR A 655 20.62 3.69 3.91
C TYR A 655 20.98 4.90 3.07
N PHE A 656 21.28 4.67 1.80
CA PHE A 656 21.49 5.72 0.82
C PHE A 656 20.33 5.79 -0.18
N ASP A 657 19.94 7.02 -0.54
CA ASP A 657 18.83 7.31 -1.44
C ASP A 657 19.17 6.87 -2.87
N THR A 658 18.57 5.76 -3.31
CA THR A 658 18.74 5.21 -4.65
C THR A 658 17.79 5.84 -5.68
N GLY A 659 17.06 6.92 -5.30
CA GLY A 659 16.19 7.67 -6.21
C GLY A 659 14.80 7.04 -6.44
N SER A 660 14.40 6.09 -5.61
CA SER A 660 13.06 5.47 -5.67
C SER A 660 12.16 6.04 -4.57
N LYS A 661 11.28 6.98 -4.92
CA LYS A 661 10.13 7.35 -4.08
C LYS A 661 8.80 7.17 -4.82
N PRO A 662 7.74 6.71 -4.13
CA PRO A 662 6.37 6.75 -4.63
C PRO A 662 5.90 8.20 -4.76
N VAL A 663 5.25 8.49 -5.88
CA VAL A 663 4.67 9.80 -6.19
C VAL A 663 3.31 9.90 -5.48
N ASN A 664 3.12 10.95 -4.67
CA ASN A 664 1.80 11.56 -4.47
C ASN A 664 1.94 13.08 -4.73
N PRO A 665 1.02 13.73 -5.47
CA PRO A 665 1.17 15.10 -5.94
C PRO A 665 0.68 16.15 -4.94
N GLU A 666 1.05 17.39 -5.25
CA GLU A 666 0.59 18.66 -4.67
C GLU A 666 1.45 19.28 -3.57
N THR A 667 2.39 20.12 -4.01
CA THR A 667 2.50 21.50 -3.49
C THR A 667 3.13 22.38 -4.55
N LYS A 668 2.38 23.41 -4.95
CA LYS A 668 2.78 24.46 -5.90
C LYS A 668 3.51 25.56 -5.14
N PRO A 669 4.67 26.06 -5.60
CA PRO A 669 5.16 27.37 -5.21
C PRO A 669 4.94 28.41 -6.32
N ASP A 670 4.74 29.64 -5.86
CA ASP A 670 4.47 30.84 -6.63
C ASP A 670 5.67 31.37 -7.43
N ASP A 671 5.31 32.24 -8.35
CA ASP A 671 6.06 33.00 -9.35
C ASP A 671 7.23 33.84 -8.80
N SER A 672 8.42 33.72 -9.39
CA SER A 672 9.16 34.85 -10.01
C SER A 672 10.62 34.53 -10.37
N SER A 673 11.03 35.10 -11.51
CA SER A 673 12.41 35.36 -11.99
C SER A 673 13.10 34.31 -12.89
N SER A 674 12.73 34.39 -14.17
CA SER A 674 13.54 34.27 -15.41
C SER A 674 14.98 33.70 -15.33
N GLY A 675 15.20 32.62 -16.10
CA GLY A 675 16.50 32.20 -16.62
C GLY A 675 16.36 30.97 -17.52
N THR A 676 16.55 31.17 -18.82
CA THR A 676 16.46 30.17 -19.89
C THR A 676 17.53 29.07 -19.80
N ASN A 677 17.17 27.78 -19.69
CA ASN A 677 17.50 26.72 -20.67
C ASN A 677 17.24 25.27 -20.21
N SER A 678 16.61 24.52 -21.13
CA SER A 678 16.55 23.06 -21.40
C SER A 678 16.16 22.07 -20.29
N ASP A 679 14.94 21.55 -20.41
CA ASP A 679 14.51 20.22 -19.94
C ASP A 679 15.50 19.14 -20.42
N SER A 680 16.19 18.44 -19.50
CA SER A 680 16.94 17.23 -19.84
C SER A 680 16.47 16.06 -18.96
N SER A 681 16.00 15.00 -19.62
CA SER A 681 15.63 13.71 -19.02
C SER A 681 16.85 12.82 -18.71
N THR A 682 18.06 13.40 -18.71
CA THR A 682 19.34 12.70 -18.59
C THR A 682 19.95 12.89 -17.21
N GLN A 683 20.32 11.79 -16.55
CA GLN A 683 20.97 11.77 -15.25
C GLN A 683 22.49 11.83 -15.43
N LYS A 684 23.15 12.83 -14.85
CA LYS A 684 24.62 12.92 -14.77
C LYS A 684 25.11 12.18 -13.53
N LEU A 685 26.11 11.31 -13.67
CA LEU A 685 26.84 10.68 -12.57
C LEU A 685 28.23 11.31 -12.48
N ASP A 686 28.65 11.73 -11.28
CA ASP A 686 29.92 12.40 -11.07
C ASP A 686 31.14 11.56 -11.51
N ALA A 687 32.17 12.24 -11.99
CA ALA A 687 33.38 11.59 -12.47
C ALA A 687 34.12 10.87 -11.33
N GLN A 688 34.45 9.60 -11.56
CA GLN A 688 35.17 8.75 -10.63
C GLN A 688 36.66 8.75 -10.99
N GLY A 689 37.52 8.89 -9.98
CA GLY A 689 38.96 9.09 -10.12
C GLY A 689 39.41 10.43 -9.54
N GLY A 690 40.54 10.96 -10.01
CA GLY A 690 41.10 12.22 -9.53
C GLY A 690 40.54 13.44 -10.25
N LYS A 691 40.47 14.58 -9.53
CA LYS A 691 40.16 15.91 -10.10
C LYS A 691 41.41 16.62 -10.66
N GLY A 692 42.44 15.86 -11.03
CA GLY A 692 43.65 16.39 -11.66
C GLY A 692 43.37 16.80 -13.11
N GLY A 693 44.01 17.87 -13.59
CA GLY A 693 43.85 18.35 -14.97
C GLY A 693 42.64 19.24 -15.24
N ASN A 694 42.29 19.37 -16.53
CA ASN A 694 41.17 20.20 -16.99
C ASN A 694 39.88 19.38 -17.05
N GLU A 695 38.79 19.99 -16.60
CA GLU A 695 37.44 19.43 -16.75
C GLU A 695 37.03 19.40 -18.23
N TRP A 696 36.37 18.32 -18.63
CA TRP A 696 35.78 18.15 -19.94
C TRP A 696 34.39 17.51 -19.83
N ASP A 697 33.48 17.86 -20.74
CA ASP A 697 32.10 17.41 -20.73
C ASP A 697 31.54 17.34 -22.16
N ASP A 698 31.22 16.15 -22.65
CA ASP A 698 30.67 15.97 -23.99
C ASP A 698 29.15 16.24 -24.05
N GLY A 699 28.50 16.34 -22.89
CA GLY A 699 27.06 16.55 -22.75
C GLY A 699 26.25 15.26 -22.78
N GLY A 700 25.04 15.31 -22.20
CA GLY A 700 24.10 14.18 -22.12
C GLY A 700 23.06 14.13 -23.24
N ASP A 701 23.01 15.10 -24.14
CA ASP A 701 21.92 15.28 -25.12
C ASP A 701 22.02 14.41 -26.39
N HIS A 702 22.69 13.26 -26.28
CA HIS A 702 22.89 12.30 -27.36
C HIS A 702 21.91 11.12 -27.25
N ASP A 703 21.62 10.47 -28.38
CA ASP A 703 20.77 9.28 -28.43
C ASP A 703 21.48 8.02 -27.92
N GLY A 704 22.83 8.02 -27.94
CA GLY A 704 23.68 6.94 -27.47
C GLY A 704 25.10 7.01 -28.01
N VAL A 705 25.96 6.09 -27.53
CA VAL A 705 27.38 6.00 -27.90
C VAL A 705 27.58 4.92 -28.95
N THR A 706 28.36 5.24 -29.99
CA THR A 706 28.56 4.38 -31.16
C THR A 706 29.96 3.80 -31.24
N LYS A 707 30.96 4.51 -30.72
CA LYS A 707 32.36 4.08 -30.74
C LYS A 707 33.14 4.69 -29.59
N ILE A 708 34.03 3.91 -28.99
CA ILE A 708 35.00 4.38 -27.98
C ILE A 708 36.40 4.16 -28.54
N THR A 709 37.24 5.18 -28.51
CA THR A 709 38.66 5.09 -28.88
C THR A 709 39.51 5.48 -27.69
N VAL A 710 40.38 4.57 -27.24
CA VAL A 710 41.32 4.80 -26.15
C VAL A 710 42.74 4.75 -26.69
N THR A 711 43.59 5.67 -26.26
CA THR A 711 45.03 5.65 -26.49
C THR A 711 45.73 5.40 -25.16
N ALA A 712 46.47 4.30 -25.05
CA ALA A 712 47.24 3.98 -23.84
C ALA A 712 48.75 4.05 -24.09
N GLY A 713 49.48 4.40 -23.04
CA GLY A 713 50.94 4.42 -22.97
C GLY A 713 51.45 3.86 -21.66
N GLY A 714 52.72 4.10 -21.34
CA GLY A 714 53.39 3.49 -20.18
C GLY A 714 52.90 3.96 -18.80
N LEU A 715 51.97 4.92 -18.75
CA LEU A 715 51.41 5.48 -17.51
C LEU A 715 49.89 5.24 -17.40
N GLY A 716 49.30 4.46 -18.31
CA GLY A 716 47.86 4.20 -18.39
C GLY A 716 47.20 4.80 -19.62
N VAL A 717 45.93 5.18 -19.49
CA VAL A 717 45.10 5.79 -20.53
C VAL A 717 45.48 7.27 -20.67
N GLU A 718 46.12 7.57 -21.80
CA GLU A 718 46.62 8.92 -22.13
C GLU A 718 45.56 9.76 -22.85
N GLN A 719 44.75 9.13 -23.73
CA GLN A 719 43.63 9.80 -24.39
C GLN A 719 42.38 8.93 -24.50
N ILE A 720 41.21 9.58 -24.52
CA ILE A 720 39.92 8.94 -24.82
C ILE A 720 39.05 9.82 -25.73
N ARG A 721 38.29 9.18 -26.63
CA ARG A 721 37.27 9.82 -27.47
C ARG A 721 36.03 8.92 -27.54
N PHE A 722 34.87 9.54 -27.49
CA PHE A 722 33.58 8.90 -27.66
C PHE A 722 32.85 9.47 -28.88
N ASP A 723 32.44 8.61 -29.82
CA ASP A 723 31.60 9.04 -30.93
C ASP A 723 30.14 8.70 -30.62
N TYR A 724 29.24 9.63 -30.93
CA TYR A 724 27.85 9.63 -30.51
C TYR A 724 26.88 9.54 -31.69
N LEU A 725 25.62 9.24 -31.37
CA LEU A 725 24.47 9.46 -32.24
C LEU A 725 23.66 10.63 -31.68
N LYS A 726 23.31 11.62 -32.49
CA LYS A 726 22.47 12.75 -32.09
C LYS A 726 21.39 13.01 -33.12
N ASN A 727 20.12 12.97 -32.70
CA ASN A 727 18.96 13.03 -33.58
C ASN A 727 19.05 12.00 -34.74
N GLY A 728 19.56 10.80 -34.46
CA GLY A 728 19.76 9.73 -35.43
C GLY A 728 20.95 9.90 -36.38
N GLN A 729 21.78 10.95 -36.21
CA GLN A 729 22.95 11.21 -37.05
C GLN A 729 24.28 10.94 -36.31
N PRO A 730 25.29 10.35 -36.96
CA PRO A 730 26.62 10.16 -36.36
C PRO A 730 27.30 11.50 -36.03
N LYS A 731 27.92 11.59 -34.87
CA LYS A 731 28.68 12.76 -34.40
C LYS A 731 29.98 12.29 -33.76
N GLU A 732 31.13 12.67 -34.34
CA GLU A 732 32.43 12.43 -33.69
C GLU A 732 32.59 13.31 -32.45
N GLY A 733 33.09 12.72 -31.36
CA GLY A 733 33.35 13.47 -30.13
C GLY A 733 34.75 14.10 -30.10
N PRO A 734 34.99 15.05 -29.18
CA PRO A 734 36.31 15.60 -28.95
C PRO A 734 37.25 14.55 -28.32
N VAL A 735 38.56 14.76 -28.50
CA VAL A 735 39.61 13.94 -27.87
C VAL A 735 40.00 14.58 -26.54
N HIS A 736 39.98 13.78 -25.47
CA HIS A 736 40.39 14.19 -24.13
C HIS A 736 41.74 13.58 -23.77
N GLY A 737 42.58 14.32 -23.04
CA GLY A 737 43.95 13.93 -22.68
C GLY A 737 45.02 14.21 -23.76
N VAL A 738 46.28 13.88 -23.47
CA VAL A 738 47.43 14.18 -24.33
C VAL A 738 48.17 12.90 -24.74
N LYS A 739 48.29 12.68 -26.06
CA LYS A 739 49.02 11.52 -26.60
C LYS A 739 50.51 11.59 -26.30
N GLY A 740 51.03 10.57 -25.62
CA GLY A 740 52.45 10.36 -25.37
C GLY A 740 53.24 9.95 -26.62
N ARG A 741 54.57 9.81 -26.46
CA ARG A 741 55.48 9.45 -27.58
C ARG A 741 55.48 7.96 -27.92
N ARG A 742 54.96 7.08 -27.06
CA ARG A 742 54.98 5.62 -27.19
C ARG A 742 53.62 5.02 -26.82
N SER A 743 52.59 5.39 -27.57
CA SER A 743 51.20 5.05 -27.28
C SER A 743 50.57 4.26 -28.42
N TYR A 744 49.57 3.45 -28.12
CA TYR A 744 48.80 2.69 -29.10
C TYR A 744 47.30 2.92 -28.91
N ASP A 745 46.53 2.78 -29.99
CA ASP A 745 45.10 3.04 -30.00
C ASP A 745 44.34 1.70 -30.01
N GLU A 746 43.32 1.59 -29.17
CA GLU A 746 42.34 0.50 -29.21
C GLU A 746 40.93 1.08 -29.38
N ARG A 747 40.06 0.34 -30.06
CA ARG A 747 38.71 0.81 -30.42
C ARG A 747 37.65 -0.23 -30.08
N PHE A 748 36.53 0.26 -29.58
CA PHE A 748 35.34 -0.55 -29.31
C PHE A 748 34.14 0.04 -30.07
N GLU A 749 33.53 -0.77 -30.94
CA GLU A 749 32.36 -0.40 -31.74
C GLU A 749 31.06 -1.00 -31.18
N ILE A 750 30.00 -0.20 -31.22
CA ILE A 750 28.69 -0.49 -30.64
C ILE A 750 27.63 -0.47 -31.73
N ALA A 751 26.93 -1.60 -31.93
CA ALA A 751 25.93 -1.78 -32.99
C ALA A 751 24.57 -1.13 -32.65
N HIS A 752 24.49 0.19 -32.73
CA HIS A 752 23.27 0.96 -32.48
C HIS A 752 22.14 0.67 -33.53
N PRO A 753 20.84 0.69 -33.16
CA PRO A 753 20.29 0.90 -31.82
C PRO A 753 20.15 -0.38 -30.99
N LYS A 754 20.53 -1.54 -31.54
CA LYS A 754 20.33 -2.85 -30.90
C LYS A 754 21.30 -3.10 -29.75
N GLU A 755 22.47 -2.47 -29.82
CA GLU A 755 23.51 -2.51 -28.80
C GLU A 755 23.71 -1.13 -28.19
N TYR A 756 23.81 -1.06 -26.87
CA TYR A 756 24.06 0.16 -26.09
C TYR A 756 24.81 -0.18 -24.80
N ILE A 757 25.55 0.79 -24.28
CA ILE A 757 26.36 0.63 -23.06
C ILE A 757 25.43 0.67 -21.84
N VAL A 758 25.53 -0.37 -20.99
CA VAL A 758 24.79 -0.45 -19.72
C VAL A 758 25.69 -0.09 -18.54
N SER A 759 26.98 -0.41 -18.61
CA SER A 759 27.95 0.02 -17.61
C SER A 759 29.38 0.09 -18.15
N VAL A 760 30.19 0.90 -17.49
CA VAL A 760 31.64 0.96 -17.68
C VAL A 760 32.30 0.78 -16.32
N LYS A 761 33.19 -0.20 -16.20
CA LYS A 761 34.14 -0.25 -15.09
C LYS A 761 35.46 0.36 -15.52
N GLY A 762 36.20 0.91 -14.58
CA GLY A 762 37.56 1.36 -14.83
C GLY A 762 38.44 1.19 -13.60
N TRP A 763 39.74 1.30 -13.82
CA TRP A 763 40.75 1.19 -12.77
C TRP A 763 41.67 2.39 -12.85
N TYR A 764 42.01 3.00 -11.72
CA TYR A 764 43.01 4.05 -11.65
C TYR A 764 44.11 3.73 -10.63
N ASP A 765 45.32 4.24 -10.89
CA ASP A 765 46.47 4.03 -10.02
C ASP A 765 46.51 5.02 -8.85
N SER A 766 47.55 4.98 -8.02
CA SER A 766 47.73 5.93 -6.90
C SER A 766 47.97 7.37 -7.35
N SER A 767 48.28 7.59 -8.64
CA SER A 767 48.39 8.92 -9.26
C SER A 767 47.05 9.43 -9.79
N ASN A 768 45.97 8.65 -9.61
CA ASN A 768 44.64 8.86 -10.16
C ASN A 768 44.60 8.88 -11.69
N VAL A 769 45.50 8.17 -12.38
CA VAL A 769 45.42 8.00 -13.84
C VAL A 769 44.68 6.71 -14.13
N ILE A 770 43.65 6.78 -14.98
CA ILE A 770 42.90 5.60 -15.43
C ILE A 770 43.85 4.68 -16.20
N GLN A 771 43.96 3.43 -15.78
CA GLN A 771 44.83 2.40 -16.36
C GLN A 771 44.11 1.57 -17.42
N GLY A 772 42.82 1.33 -17.25
CA GLY A 772 42.00 0.61 -18.20
C GLY A 772 40.52 0.64 -17.84
N LEU A 773 39.71 0.10 -18.74
CA LEU A 773 38.24 0.07 -18.72
C LEU A 773 37.75 -1.34 -19.06
N GLU A 774 36.55 -1.68 -18.60
CA GLU A 774 35.76 -2.82 -19.04
C GLU A 774 34.38 -2.28 -19.41
N ILE A 775 33.96 -2.48 -20.66
CA ILE A 775 32.73 -1.92 -21.20
C ILE A 775 31.70 -3.04 -21.31
N LYS A 776 30.60 -2.91 -20.57
CA LYS A 776 29.46 -3.82 -20.65
C LYS A 776 28.34 -3.16 -21.46
N THR A 777 27.93 -3.83 -22.52
CA THR A 777 26.73 -3.50 -23.28
C THR A 777 25.59 -4.45 -22.93
N ASN A 778 24.40 -4.19 -23.45
CA ASN A 778 23.27 -5.12 -23.36
C ASN A 778 23.49 -6.44 -24.14
N THR A 779 24.55 -6.58 -24.95
CA THR A 779 24.79 -7.80 -25.75
C THR A 779 26.11 -8.51 -25.45
N LYS A 780 27.11 -7.78 -24.97
CA LYS A 780 28.46 -8.29 -24.72
C LYS A 780 29.21 -7.44 -23.70
N THR A 781 30.23 -8.02 -23.08
CA THR A 781 31.20 -7.33 -22.23
C THR A 781 32.57 -7.42 -22.90
N THR A 782 33.37 -6.36 -22.89
CA THR A 782 34.76 -6.42 -23.34
C THR A 782 35.62 -7.15 -22.31
N ASP A 783 36.76 -7.68 -22.74
CA ASP A 783 37.88 -7.91 -21.82
C ASP A 783 38.49 -6.55 -21.39
N TYR A 784 39.54 -6.56 -20.57
CA TYR A 784 40.26 -5.35 -20.17
C TYR A 784 40.73 -4.54 -21.40
N PHE A 785 40.29 -3.29 -21.45
CA PHE A 785 40.45 -2.37 -22.56
C PHE A 785 41.12 -1.07 -22.07
N PRO A 786 42.32 -0.70 -22.52
CA PRO A 786 43.07 -1.29 -23.61
C PRO A 786 44.04 -2.41 -23.16
N SER A 787 44.25 -3.42 -24.00
CA SER A 787 45.21 -4.52 -23.77
C SER A 787 46.66 -4.02 -23.94
N PRO A 788 47.64 -4.37 -23.08
CA PRO A 788 47.65 -5.50 -22.13
C PRO A 788 47.36 -5.12 -20.67
N PHE A 789 46.39 -4.24 -20.39
CA PHE A 789 45.96 -4.00 -19.01
C PHE A 789 45.41 -5.28 -18.35
N SER A 790 45.77 -5.53 -17.09
CA SER A 790 45.45 -6.77 -16.37
C SER A 790 44.54 -6.59 -15.15
N GLY A 791 43.94 -5.41 -14.97
CA GLY A 791 43.00 -5.14 -13.86
C GLY A 791 43.64 -4.61 -12.58
N ASP A 792 44.88 -4.12 -12.62
CA ASP A 792 45.58 -3.54 -11.48
C ASP A 792 45.18 -2.07 -11.20
N GLY A 793 44.92 -1.73 -9.94
CA GLY A 793 44.52 -0.39 -9.50
C GLY A 793 43.26 -0.38 -8.64
N THR A 794 42.74 0.81 -8.37
CA THR A 794 41.48 1.02 -7.66
C THR A 794 40.32 0.98 -8.66
N GLU A 795 39.38 0.05 -8.48
CA GLU A 795 38.22 -0.12 -9.35
C GLU A 795 37.14 0.95 -9.09
N PHE A 796 36.50 1.43 -10.15
CA PHE A 796 35.26 2.21 -10.11
C PHE A 796 34.26 1.69 -11.15
N SER A 797 32.98 2.01 -10.96
CA SER A 797 31.91 1.65 -11.90
C SER A 797 31.00 2.83 -12.20
N LEU A 798 30.65 2.98 -13.47
CA LEU A 798 29.62 3.88 -13.98
C LEU A 798 28.44 3.02 -14.43
N GLU A 799 27.43 2.87 -13.57
CA GLU A 799 26.22 2.10 -13.84
C GLU A 799 25.02 2.73 -13.13
N VAL A 800 23.90 2.81 -13.85
CA VAL A 800 22.59 3.15 -13.26
C VAL A 800 21.58 2.11 -13.75
N LYS A 801 20.88 1.49 -12.79
CA LYS A 801 19.89 0.45 -13.07
C LYS A 801 18.84 0.96 -14.08
N ASP A 802 18.51 0.12 -15.05
CA ASP A 802 17.50 0.39 -16.08
C ASP A 802 17.80 1.62 -16.97
N LYS A 803 19.06 2.08 -17.02
CA LYS A 803 19.54 3.19 -17.86
C LYS A 803 20.71 2.79 -18.76
N LYS A 804 20.84 3.47 -19.89
CA LYS A 804 21.97 3.34 -20.82
C LYS A 804 22.85 4.59 -20.75
N ILE A 805 24.14 4.44 -21.03
CA ILE A 805 25.05 5.59 -21.12
C ILE A 805 24.89 6.28 -22.47
N VAL A 806 24.70 7.60 -22.43
CA VAL A 806 24.51 8.47 -23.60
C VAL A 806 25.57 9.57 -23.72
N GLY A 807 26.34 9.83 -22.69
CA GLY A 807 27.38 10.88 -22.69
C GLY A 807 28.45 10.59 -21.66
N PHE A 808 29.59 11.26 -21.78
CA PHE A 808 30.71 11.16 -20.85
C PHE A 808 31.23 12.55 -20.47
N HIS A 809 31.81 12.66 -19.28
CA HIS A 809 32.51 13.84 -18.78
C HIS A 809 33.65 13.40 -17.85
N GLY A 810 34.54 14.29 -17.44
CA GLY A 810 35.64 13.93 -16.56
C GLY A 810 36.71 14.99 -16.45
N PHE A 811 37.90 14.58 -15.98
CA PHE A 811 39.08 15.43 -15.91
C PHE A 811 40.25 14.76 -16.62
N ALA A 812 41.06 15.56 -17.32
CA ALA A 812 42.23 15.08 -18.04
C ALA A 812 43.36 16.12 -18.11
N ASP A 813 44.60 15.65 -17.99
CA ASP A 813 45.82 16.40 -18.30
C ASP A 813 46.72 15.63 -19.27
N SER A 814 47.92 15.26 -18.82
CA SER A 814 48.82 14.28 -19.42
C SER A 814 48.22 12.87 -19.52
N GLY A 815 47.20 12.55 -18.71
CA GLY A 815 46.41 11.32 -18.83
C GLY A 815 44.94 11.57 -18.49
N ILE A 816 44.12 10.53 -18.57
CA ILE A 816 42.72 10.60 -18.13
C ILE A 816 42.69 10.38 -16.62
N ASN A 817 42.30 11.41 -15.87
CA ASN A 817 42.32 11.38 -14.40
C ASN A 817 41.02 10.86 -13.80
N SER A 818 39.89 11.11 -14.47
CA SER A 818 38.59 10.61 -14.04
C SER A 818 37.61 10.50 -15.19
N LEU A 819 36.59 9.67 -14.98
CA LEU A 819 35.53 9.44 -15.94
C LEU A 819 34.17 9.40 -15.24
N GLY A 820 33.22 10.18 -15.75
CA GLY A 820 31.82 10.21 -15.38
C GLY A 820 30.93 10.01 -16.61
N ALA A 821 29.64 9.79 -16.38
CA ALA A 821 28.72 9.43 -17.46
C ALA A 821 27.35 10.11 -17.33
N TYR A 822 26.70 10.32 -18.46
CA TYR A 822 25.30 10.68 -18.57
C TYR A 822 24.47 9.45 -18.91
N PHE A 823 23.37 9.28 -18.21
CA PHE A 823 22.46 8.15 -18.29
C PHE A 823 21.09 8.60 -18.77
N ALA A 824 20.59 7.95 -19.80
CA ALA A 824 19.19 8.07 -20.21
C ALA A 824 18.46 6.77 -19.85
N PRO A 825 17.17 6.81 -19.48
CA PRO A 825 16.37 5.60 -19.35
C PRO A 825 16.59 4.68 -20.54
N ILE A 826 16.66 3.36 -20.28
CA ILE A 826 16.51 2.35 -21.32
C ILE A 826 15.04 2.43 -21.75
N THR A 827 14.72 3.49 -22.49
CA THR A 827 13.52 3.56 -23.32
C THR A 827 13.77 2.63 -24.49
N SER A 828 13.85 1.34 -24.20
CA SER A 828 13.30 0.34 -25.09
C SER A 828 11.80 0.57 -25.07
N LYS A 829 11.34 1.65 -25.72
CA LYS A 829 9.98 1.68 -26.24
C LYS A 829 9.93 0.71 -27.41
N THR A 830 10.16 -0.58 -27.15
CA THR A 830 9.79 -1.64 -28.08
C THR A 830 8.31 -1.87 -27.88
N GLY A 831 7.51 -0.91 -28.34
CA GLY A 831 6.12 -1.19 -28.68
C GLY A 831 6.17 -2.31 -29.70
N LYS A 832 5.50 -3.43 -29.42
CA LYS A 832 5.36 -4.50 -30.39
C LYS A 832 4.43 -3.99 -31.49
N LYS A 833 4.97 -3.87 -32.70
CA LYS A 833 4.21 -3.46 -33.88
C LYS A 833 3.29 -4.60 -34.31
N LEU A 834 1.98 -4.45 -34.12
CA LEU A 834 0.99 -5.42 -34.61
C LEU A 834 0.76 -5.24 -36.11
N LYS A 835 0.35 -6.32 -36.78
CA LYS A 835 0.05 -6.32 -38.22
C LYS A 835 -1.12 -5.36 -38.49
N ALA A 836 -0.92 -4.44 -39.43
CA ALA A 836 -1.97 -3.50 -39.86
C ALA A 836 -3.04 -4.21 -40.69
N VAL A 837 -4.25 -3.67 -40.67
CA VAL A 837 -5.43 -4.24 -41.32
C VAL A 837 -6.08 -3.20 -42.22
N GLY A 838 -6.58 -3.65 -43.39
CA GLY A 838 -7.15 -2.82 -44.44
C GLY A 838 -6.46 -3.02 -45.79
N GLY A 839 -6.66 -2.07 -46.71
CA GLY A 839 -6.10 -2.06 -48.05
C GLY A 839 -4.62 -1.67 -48.12
N ASP A 840 -3.94 -2.08 -49.19
CA ASP A 840 -2.49 -1.87 -49.35
C ASP A 840 -2.10 -0.58 -50.11
N GLN A 841 -3.08 0.29 -50.37
CA GLN A 841 -2.93 1.53 -51.14
C GLN A 841 -2.59 2.72 -50.24
N GLY A 842 -2.05 3.80 -50.83
CA GLY A 842 -1.68 5.03 -50.11
C GLY A 842 -0.25 5.06 -49.59
N ALA A 843 0.16 6.23 -49.07
CA ALA A 843 1.45 6.45 -48.45
C ALA A 843 1.48 5.81 -47.06
N ALA A 844 2.55 5.07 -46.76
CA ALA A 844 2.75 4.50 -45.44
C ALA A 844 3.10 5.59 -44.42
N TRP A 845 2.56 5.46 -43.21
CA TRP A 845 2.84 6.32 -42.07
C TRP A 845 3.01 5.48 -40.81
N ASP A 846 3.79 5.98 -39.86
CA ASP A 846 4.02 5.36 -38.57
C ASP A 846 4.36 6.47 -37.58
N ASP A 847 3.50 6.67 -36.58
CA ASP A 847 3.72 7.70 -35.56
C ASP A 847 4.84 7.30 -34.60
N GLY A 848 5.20 6.01 -34.55
CA GLY A 848 6.15 5.45 -33.60
C GLY A 848 5.49 5.04 -32.27
N VAL A 849 6.33 4.84 -31.26
CA VAL A 849 5.93 4.30 -29.95
C VAL A 849 6.00 5.39 -28.87
N PHE A 850 4.89 5.59 -28.16
CA PHE A 850 4.73 6.60 -27.11
C PHE A 850 4.42 5.96 -25.75
N ASP A 851 4.15 6.75 -24.70
CA ASP A 851 3.80 6.21 -23.37
C ASP A 851 2.31 5.82 -23.27
N GLY A 852 1.48 6.37 -24.16
CA GLY A 852 0.06 6.07 -24.27
C GLY A 852 -0.64 7.04 -25.21
N VAL A 853 -1.88 6.73 -25.56
CA VAL A 853 -2.77 7.57 -26.38
C VAL A 853 -3.51 8.54 -25.46
N ARG A 854 -3.57 9.82 -25.85
CA ARG A 854 -4.25 10.86 -25.08
C ARG A 854 -5.63 11.19 -25.65
N GLU A 855 -5.66 11.46 -26.95
CA GLU A 855 -6.86 11.90 -27.68
C GLU A 855 -6.77 11.43 -29.13
N ILE A 856 -7.88 10.98 -29.68
CA ILE A 856 -7.99 10.52 -31.08
C ILE A 856 -8.98 11.41 -31.80
N HIS A 857 -8.61 11.86 -32.99
CA HIS A 857 -9.46 12.64 -33.88
C HIS A 857 -9.72 11.82 -35.15
N VAL A 858 -10.99 11.60 -35.48
CA VAL A 858 -11.39 10.84 -36.67
C VAL A 858 -12.30 11.69 -37.55
N GLY A 859 -11.90 11.88 -38.81
CA GLY A 859 -12.70 12.54 -39.83
C GLY A 859 -13.24 11.53 -40.85
N GLN A 860 -14.49 11.71 -41.25
CA GLN A 860 -15.22 10.76 -42.09
C GLN A 860 -15.71 11.43 -43.38
N ASN A 861 -15.72 10.66 -44.47
CA ASN A 861 -16.33 11.02 -45.75
C ASN A 861 -17.46 10.03 -46.09
N GLN A 862 -18.14 10.23 -47.23
CA GLN A 862 -19.24 9.38 -47.69
C GLN A 862 -18.84 7.91 -47.90
N ASP A 863 -17.55 7.64 -48.07
CA ASP A 863 -17.04 6.30 -48.39
C ASP A 863 -16.37 5.59 -47.20
N GLY A 864 -16.05 6.29 -46.11
CA GLY A 864 -15.36 5.71 -44.94
C GLY A 864 -14.51 6.70 -44.14
N VAL A 865 -13.54 6.19 -43.37
CA VAL A 865 -12.62 7.01 -42.58
C VAL A 865 -11.64 7.73 -43.51
N SER A 866 -11.70 9.06 -43.49
CA SER A 866 -10.89 9.93 -44.35
C SER A 866 -9.67 10.52 -43.66
N PHE A 867 -9.74 10.67 -42.34
CA PHE A 867 -8.70 11.34 -41.56
C PHE A 867 -8.56 10.72 -40.18
N VAL A 868 -7.33 10.53 -39.72
CA VAL A 868 -7.02 10.16 -38.34
C VAL A 868 -5.84 10.99 -37.84
N LYS A 869 -5.96 11.55 -36.64
CA LYS A 869 -4.86 12.19 -35.89
C LYS A 869 -4.90 11.69 -34.46
N ILE A 870 -3.75 11.35 -33.88
CA ILE A 870 -3.65 10.89 -32.50
C ILE A 870 -2.69 11.77 -31.74
N ASP A 871 -3.12 12.33 -30.62
CA ASP A 871 -2.23 13.00 -29.68
C ASP A 871 -1.80 11.99 -28.61
N TYR A 872 -0.51 11.99 -28.28
CA TYR A 872 0.13 10.98 -27.44
C TYR A 872 0.70 11.57 -26.14
N ASN A 873 0.93 10.70 -25.17
CA ASN A 873 1.69 11.00 -23.96
C ASN A 873 3.17 10.65 -24.17
N LYS A 874 4.08 11.56 -23.82
CA LYS A 874 5.52 11.30 -23.71
C LYS A 874 6.04 11.87 -22.39
N GLY A 875 6.18 11.02 -21.37
CA GLY A 875 6.34 11.45 -19.98
C GLY A 875 5.14 12.28 -19.52
N SER A 876 5.40 13.46 -18.95
CA SER A 876 4.38 14.45 -18.58
C SER A 876 3.90 15.33 -19.75
N GLN A 877 4.52 15.21 -20.94
CA GLN A 877 4.24 16.07 -22.09
C GLN A 877 3.20 15.45 -23.02
N THR A 878 2.44 16.32 -23.69
CA THR A 878 1.59 15.95 -24.83
C THR A 878 2.38 16.11 -26.11
N VAL A 879 2.45 15.05 -26.91
CA VAL A 879 2.96 15.10 -28.27
C VAL A 879 1.77 15.14 -29.21
N LEU A 880 1.61 16.26 -29.93
CA LEU A 880 0.57 16.36 -30.94
C LEU A 880 0.96 15.50 -32.15
N GLY A 881 0.12 14.57 -32.55
CA GLY A 881 0.40 13.73 -33.72
C GLY A 881 0.12 14.46 -35.02
N ASP A 882 0.69 13.94 -36.09
CA ASP A 882 0.37 14.40 -37.44
C ASP A 882 -0.98 13.84 -37.88
N GLY A 883 -1.64 14.58 -38.77
CA GLY A 883 -2.88 14.14 -39.36
C GLY A 883 -2.63 13.26 -40.58
N HIS A 884 -3.21 12.06 -40.59
CA HIS A 884 -3.11 11.09 -41.67
C HIS A 884 -4.41 11.07 -42.46
N GLY A 885 -4.31 11.04 -43.78
CA GLY A 885 -5.46 11.13 -44.67
C GLY A 885 -5.91 12.56 -44.97
N GLN A 886 -7.02 12.72 -45.66
CA GLN A 886 -7.57 14.03 -45.99
C GLN A 886 -8.61 14.45 -44.95
N LYS A 887 -8.31 15.54 -44.22
CA LYS A 887 -9.26 16.15 -43.28
C LYS A 887 -10.51 16.62 -44.03
N SER A 888 -11.63 15.93 -43.80
CA SER A 888 -12.94 16.26 -44.37
C SER A 888 -13.40 17.67 -43.99
N LEU A 889 -14.25 18.29 -44.82
CA LEU A 889 -14.97 19.52 -44.47
C LEU A 889 -16.06 19.28 -43.40
N ALA A 890 -16.44 18.03 -43.16
CA ALA A 890 -17.35 17.60 -42.09
C ALA A 890 -16.69 17.67 -40.70
N VAL A 891 -17.52 17.62 -39.65
CA VAL A 891 -17.06 17.67 -38.24
C VAL A 891 -16.11 16.49 -37.97
N VAL A 892 -14.91 16.80 -37.47
CA VAL A 892 -13.98 15.79 -36.95
C VAL A 892 -14.42 15.39 -35.55
N GLU A 893 -14.68 14.11 -35.36
CA GLU A 893 -15.08 13.58 -34.06
C GLU A 893 -13.86 13.28 -33.19
N THR A 894 -14.02 13.42 -31.87
CA THR A 894 -12.92 13.27 -30.90
C THR A 894 -13.23 12.21 -29.85
N PHE A 895 -12.28 11.31 -29.59
CA PHE A 895 -12.31 10.37 -28.49
C PHE A 895 -11.21 10.68 -27.49
N LYS A 896 -11.58 11.20 -26.31
CA LYS A 896 -10.64 11.66 -25.28
C LYS A 896 -10.56 10.70 -24.11
N LEU A 897 -9.34 10.37 -23.69
CA LEU A 897 -9.08 9.48 -22.56
C LEU A 897 -8.87 10.25 -21.25
N GLU A 898 -9.31 9.65 -20.13
CA GLU A 898 -9.08 10.14 -18.77
C GLU A 898 -7.66 9.83 -18.29
N ASN A 899 -6.70 10.58 -18.84
CA ASN A 899 -5.27 10.37 -18.56
C ASN A 899 -4.89 10.79 -17.12
N PRO A 900 -3.97 10.05 -16.44
CA PRO A 900 -3.33 8.80 -16.87
C PRO A 900 -4.13 7.54 -16.51
N SER A 901 -5.30 7.69 -15.87
CA SER A 901 -6.09 6.59 -15.30
C SER A 901 -6.78 5.68 -16.33
N GLU A 902 -6.79 6.05 -17.60
CA GLU A 902 -7.46 5.33 -18.68
C GLU A 902 -6.54 5.22 -19.90
N TYR A 903 -6.48 4.04 -20.50
CA TYR A 903 -5.71 3.76 -21.71
C TYR A 903 -6.50 2.82 -22.64
N ILE A 904 -6.17 2.85 -23.93
CA ILE A 904 -6.80 1.97 -24.92
C ILE A 904 -6.20 0.57 -24.81
N THR A 905 -7.08 -0.43 -24.74
CA THR A 905 -6.74 -1.85 -24.69
C THR A 905 -6.96 -2.54 -26.03
N GLU A 906 -7.90 -2.04 -26.84
CA GLU A 906 -8.29 -2.67 -28.10
C GLU A 906 -8.82 -1.62 -29.10
N VAL A 907 -8.49 -1.83 -30.38
CA VAL A 907 -9.05 -1.08 -31.51
C VAL A 907 -9.82 -2.04 -32.43
N GLY A 908 -11.14 -1.88 -32.48
CA GLY A 908 -12.00 -2.55 -33.46
C GLY A 908 -11.93 -1.81 -34.80
N VAL A 909 -11.74 -2.55 -35.89
CA VAL A 909 -11.56 -2.02 -37.24
C VAL A 909 -12.54 -2.68 -38.19
N TYR A 910 -13.40 -1.88 -38.82
CA TYR A 910 -14.17 -2.29 -39.99
C TYR A 910 -13.45 -1.82 -41.26
N TYR A 911 -13.37 -2.69 -42.27
CA TYR A 911 -12.85 -2.33 -43.59
C TYR A 911 -13.62 -3.05 -44.70
N ASP A 912 -13.78 -2.39 -45.83
CA ASP A 912 -14.51 -2.93 -46.98
C ASP A 912 -13.89 -2.48 -48.31
N LYS A 913 -14.25 -3.17 -49.39
CA LYS A 913 -13.90 -2.81 -50.77
C LYS A 913 -15.00 -1.95 -51.39
N VAL A 914 -14.78 -0.64 -51.42
CA VAL A 914 -15.70 0.36 -51.97
C VAL A 914 -15.35 0.68 -53.43
N GLN A 915 -16.36 0.98 -54.25
CA GLN A 915 -16.15 1.42 -55.63
C GLN A 915 -15.97 2.94 -55.67
N ILE A 916 -14.72 3.38 -55.82
CA ILE A 916 -14.36 4.80 -55.93
C ILE A 916 -13.89 5.04 -57.37
N GLU A 917 -14.54 5.96 -58.08
CA GLU A 917 -14.21 6.32 -59.48
C GLU A 917 -14.11 5.13 -60.46
N GLY A 918 -14.93 4.08 -60.24
CA GLY A 918 -14.95 2.88 -61.08
C GLY A 918 -13.81 1.88 -60.79
N ARG A 919 -13.06 2.06 -59.69
CA ARG A 919 -12.06 1.11 -59.20
C ARG A 919 -12.45 0.62 -57.80
N GLY A 920 -12.26 -0.68 -57.55
CA GLY A 920 -12.47 -1.25 -56.22
C GLY A 920 -11.29 -0.95 -55.31
N VAL A 921 -11.51 -0.16 -54.26
CA VAL A 921 -10.51 0.28 -53.28
C VAL A 921 -10.90 -0.25 -51.90
N THR A 922 -9.97 -0.91 -51.22
CA THR A 922 -10.18 -1.35 -49.83
C THR A 922 -9.76 -0.24 -48.88
N LEU A 923 -10.64 0.09 -47.93
CA LEU A 923 -10.46 1.20 -47.00
C LEU A 923 -11.09 0.90 -45.64
N VAL A 924 -10.57 1.55 -44.61
CA VAL A 924 -11.11 1.48 -43.24
C VAL A 924 -12.42 2.27 -43.22
N THR A 925 -13.51 1.57 -42.94
CA THR A 925 -14.87 2.13 -42.97
C THR A 925 -15.32 2.61 -41.60
N SER A 926 -14.84 2.01 -40.50
CA SER A 926 -15.11 2.46 -39.13
C SER A 926 -14.05 2.02 -38.12
N LEU A 927 -13.89 2.80 -37.05
CA LEU A 927 -13.01 2.52 -35.90
C LEU A 927 -13.79 2.53 -34.59
N ILE A 928 -13.49 1.58 -33.71
CA ILE A 928 -14.05 1.48 -32.36
C ILE A 928 -12.90 1.37 -31.35
N PHE A 929 -12.96 2.13 -30.26
CA PHE A 929 -11.93 2.11 -29.22
C PHE A 929 -12.49 1.58 -27.90
N LYS A 930 -11.83 0.57 -27.32
CA LYS A 930 -12.13 0.05 -25.97
C LYS A 930 -11.00 0.38 -25.00
N THR A 931 -11.35 0.67 -23.75
CA THR A 931 -10.41 1.17 -22.74
C THR A 931 -10.35 0.32 -21.47
N SER A 932 -9.33 0.55 -20.64
CA SER A 932 -9.11 -0.12 -19.35
C SER A 932 -10.20 0.10 -18.30
N LYS A 933 -11.09 1.07 -18.49
CA LYS A 933 -12.25 1.33 -17.62
C LYS A 933 -13.54 0.67 -18.12
N ASN A 934 -13.44 -0.31 -19.02
CA ASN A 934 -14.57 -0.93 -19.72
C ASN A 934 -15.45 0.09 -20.47
N ARG A 935 -14.87 1.18 -20.97
CA ARG A 935 -15.54 2.15 -21.84
C ARG A 935 -15.30 1.77 -23.30
N GLU A 936 -16.36 1.81 -24.10
CA GLU A 936 -16.32 1.57 -25.53
C GLU A 936 -16.85 2.80 -26.28
N SER A 937 -16.15 3.23 -27.33
CA SER A 937 -16.59 4.35 -28.16
C SER A 937 -17.76 3.95 -29.06
N THR A 938 -18.58 4.93 -29.47
CA THR A 938 -19.41 4.74 -30.66
C THR A 938 -18.53 4.52 -31.89
N PRO A 939 -18.98 3.78 -32.92
CA PRO A 939 -18.20 3.59 -34.13
C PRO A 939 -17.93 4.91 -34.85
N PHE A 940 -16.65 5.20 -35.10
CA PHE A 940 -16.20 6.35 -35.89
C PHE A 940 -16.14 5.95 -37.36
N GLY A 941 -17.29 6.02 -38.03
CA GLY A 941 -17.47 5.64 -39.43
C GLY A 941 -18.63 4.68 -39.60
N MET A 942 -18.77 4.13 -40.80
CA MET A 942 -19.86 3.21 -41.14
C MET A 942 -19.45 1.77 -40.85
N THR A 943 -20.18 1.10 -39.96
CA THR A 943 -19.95 -0.33 -39.67
C THR A 943 -20.46 -1.19 -40.84
N GLY A 944 -19.61 -1.34 -41.86
CA GLY A 944 -19.85 -2.16 -43.04
C GLY A 944 -18.54 -2.78 -43.53
N GLY A 945 -18.62 -4.03 -43.99
CA GLY A 945 -17.47 -4.83 -44.42
C GLY A 945 -17.01 -5.88 -43.39
N GLU A 946 -15.74 -6.28 -43.50
CA GLU A 946 -15.09 -7.20 -42.56
C GLU A 946 -14.70 -6.48 -41.26
N TYR A 947 -14.79 -7.17 -40.12
CA TYR A 947 -14.41 -6.66 -38.80
C TYR A 947 -13.24 -7.45 -38.22
N THR A 948 -12.31 -6.73 -37.58
CA THR A 948 -11.23 -7.33 -36.80
C THR A 948 -10.88 -6.47 -35.60
N GLU A 949 -10.14 -7.05 -34.66
CA GLU A 949 -9.64 -6.37 -33.48
C GLU A 949 -8.11 -6.34 -33.47
N LEU A 950 -7.54 -5.18 -33.16
CA LEU A 950 -6.13 -5.00 -32.90
C LEU A 950 -5.93 -4.92 -31.38
N LYS A 951 -5.46 -6.02 -30.78
CA LYS A 951 -5.19 -6.12 -29.34
C LYS A 951 -4.13 -7.16 -29.00
N GLU A 952 -3.60 -7.06 -27.80
CA GLU A 952 -2.78 -8.08 -27.15
C GLU A 952 -3.11 -8.12 -25.65
N GLU A 953 -3.36 -9.31 -25.11
CA GLU A 953 -3.75 -9.45 -23.70
C GLU A 953 -2.67 -8.90 -22.77
N GLY A 954 -3.08 -8.17 -21.73
CA GLY A 954 -2.17 -7.54 -20.78
C GLY A 954 -1.37 -6.35 -21.35
N HIS A 955 -1.71 -5.84 -22.53
CA HIS A 955 -1.04 -4.71 -23.16
C HIS A 955 -1.97 -3.51 -23.36
N LYS A 956 -1.37 -2.32 -23.44
CA LYS A 956 -2.01 -1.05 -23.85
C LYS A 956 -1.52 -0.63 -25.24
N ILE A 957 -2.36 0.10 -25.96
CA ILE A 957 -2.01 0.72 -27.24
C ILE A 957 -1.18 1.98 -27.00
N VAL A 958 -0.03 2.08 -27.66
CA VAL A 958 0.98 3.12 -27.46
C VAL A 958 1.41 3.85 -28.72
N GLY A 959 0.83 3.51 -29.87
CA GLY A 959 1.18 4.11 -31.15
C GLY A 959 0.31 3.57 -32.28
N PHE A 960 0.22 4.32 -33.38
CA PHE A 960 -0.50 3.91 -34.58
C PHE A 960 0.40 3.98 -35.81
N HIS A 961 0.09 3.14 -36.79
CA HIS A 961 0.73 3.14 -38.11
C HIS A 961 -0.28 2.70 -39.17
N GLY A 962 0.02 2.90 -40.44
CA GLY A 962 -0.92 2.52 -41.49
C GLY A 962 -0.55 3.01 -42.87
N LYS A 963 -1.56 3.09 -43.74
CA LYS A 963 -1.45 3.67 -45.06
C LYS A 963 -2.62 4.60 -45.35
N ALA A 964 -2.34 5.77 -45.89
CA ALA A 964 -3.34 6.80 -46.17
C ALA A 964 -3.12 7.49 -47.52
N SER A 965 -4.22 7.90 -48.14
CA SER A 965 -4.25 8.83 -49.27
C SER A 965 -5.29 9.92 -48.95
N ASP A 966 -6.32 10.09 -49.78
CA ASP A 966 -7.52 10.84 -49.40
C ASP A 966 -8.39 10.06 -48.40
N TRP A 967 -8.13 8.75 -48.23
CA TRP A 967 -8.75 7.87 -47.24
C TRP A 967 -7.72 7.13 -46.38
N ILE A 968 -8.15 6.63 -45.24
CA ILE A 968 -7.39 5.65 -44.46
C ILE A 968 -7.58 4.27 -45.10
N HIS A 969 -6.55 3.76 -45.76
CA HIS A 969 -6.59 2.44 -46.37
C HIS A 969 -6.30 1.35 -45.36
N GLN A 970 -5.32 1.59 -44.48
CA GLN A 970 -4.82 0.60 -43.54
C GLN A 970 -4.58 1.24 -42.18
N ILE A 971 -4.86 0.51 -41.10
CA ILE A 971 -4.52 0.92 -39.74
C ILE A 971 -3.93 -0.25 -38.95
N GLY A 972 -2.90 0.05 -38.16
CA GLY A 972 -2.20 -0.85 -37.27
C GLY A 972 -1.80 -0.11 -36.00
N VAL A 973 -1.39 -0.88 -34.99
CA VAL A 973 -1.06 -0.35 -33.66
C VAL A 973 0.27 -0.87 -33.17
N HIS A 974 0.88 -0.11 -32.26
CA HIS A 974 1.96 -0.54 -31.39
C HIS A 974 1.39 -0.83 -30.01
N VAL A 975 1.78 -1.96 -29.40
CA VAL A 975 1.34 -2.36 -28.05
C VAL A 975 2.51 -2.46 -27.08
N ALA A 976 2.27 -2.13 -25.80
CA ALA A 976 3.24 -2.29 -24.72
C ALA A 976 2.59 -2.93 -23.49
N PRO A 977 3.31 -3.78 -22.72
CA PRO A 977 2.77 -4.38 -21.50
C PRO A 977 2.24 -3.33 -20.52
N VAL A 978 1.15 -3.64 -19.82
CA VAL A 978 0.67 -2.83 -18.69
C VAL A 978 1.55 -3.14 -17.48
N THR A 979 2.47 -2.24 -17.15
CA THR A 979 3.29 -2.31 -15.93
C THR A 979 2.52 -1.68 -14.77
N ASN A 980 2.30 -2.46 -13.70
CA ASN A 980 1.72 -1.99 -12.44
C ASN A 980 2.67 -1.06 -11.67
#